data_AF-A0A1V1P0L4-F1
#
_entry.id   AF-A0A1V1P0L4-F1
#
_cell.length_a   1.000
_cell.length_b   1.000
_cell.length_c   1.000
_cell.angle_alpha   90.00
_cell.angle_beta   90.00
_cell.angle_gamma   90.00
#
_symmetry.space_group_name_H-M   'P 1'
#
loop_
_entity.id
_entity.type
_entity.pdbx_description
1 polymer ?
#
loop_
_entity_poly.entity_id
_entity_poly.type
_entity_poly.pdbx_seq_one_letter_code
_entity_poly.pdbx_strand_id
1 'polypeptide(L)'
;MSKGIVETGIIQADAIVNLIAGGIDQISGRVLTDQLIIQSQNTVSLLSESNDINILSAQIETGNLIFTNKNQITAQNLIAANVNLSSKTGSINAASIFAENALILNAGDTINKTEGTITAEDAILKAANGIGTQDNSFTIEVNRLDIVNTTSGNIYISNTGELNLIDLNNDGKAIDNAGGGSIETHSPLNVLSDISQAKDFTLTAGSSNDEGDNLTIKANITHTQGGTINLMAGDDIVYQAGVIESVEGSILLSVEEGNIIQTGGSIHAEKISFDAKESVEIQRTTNNIGTIQAIVKEGEFTYTGSDNITIDQIIAGGSVIINTDTISDYSYDNAFDIQSGGTINLTANTIGNIDNALDLANNSTVIASTRGDINLASSGNLTLKDITTSKGTINITTAGDLIAQNITSTDTDDTANNEISLNSSQGDILIGNIITDDHINIIASKGNINVQNITTDKSIKLTSIEGNIQQSQEDANIQGNELILTTKTGIDLTTDISHLEAQVIGSGDIVLTESDNIILNTLTTFDGSIVVNAGGSLEAINVNSVDGSVTINAQGEFIAKNISATKRIISTQPQNITLSTIGGNMIIDFIVADNDILINVKDGNLLDNNDPEIDIQANSLFVSADEIEKVNFDVSNIKIKSLNSGIIPYLDYLKPKVYDLNFPADLFKPEIDLTPFDLYIEEQPLLDPEEI
;
A
#
# COMPACT_ATOMS: atom_id res chain seq x y z
N MET A 1 28.37 67.76 -20.92
CA MET A 1 29.04 67.50 -22.22
C MET A 1 28.02 67.57 -23.36
N SER A 2 28.41 67.83 -24.61
CA SER A 2 27.47 67.83 -25.75
C SER A 2 26.99 66.43 -26.12
N LYS A 3 25.78 66.29 -26.67
CA LYS A 3 25.26 65.03 -27.22
C LYS A 3 26.08 64.63 -28.45
N GLY A 4 26.60 63.41 -28.47
CA GLY A 4 27.27 62.80 -29.62
C GLY A 4 26.25 62.19 -30.57
N ILE A 5 26.47 62.34 -31.87
CA ILE A 5 25.66 61.74 -32.91
C ILE A 5 26.58 60.91 -33.80
N VAL A 6 26.24 59.64 -34.01
CA VAL A 6 26.86 58.80 -35.05
C VAL A 6 25.98 58.88 -36.30
N GLU A 7 26.44 59.68 -37.26
CA GLU A 7 25.80 59.92 -38.56
C GLU A 7 26.51 59.14 -39.68
N THR A 8 26.01 59.24 -40.92
CA THR A 8 26.41 58.42 -42.07
C THR A 8 27.92 58.24 -42.20
N GLY A 9 28.42 57.00 -42.09
CA GLY A 9 29.85 56.69 -42.17
C GLY A 9 30.25 55.42 -41.41
N ILE A 10 31.55 55.17 -41.32
CA ILE A 10 32.14 54.10 -40.50
C ILE A 10 33.01 54.78 -39.44
N ILE A 11 32.73 54.53 -38.16
CA ILE A 11 33.69 54.80 -37.08
C ILE A 11 34.58 53.57 -37.01
N GLN A 12 35.80 53.66 -37.54
CA GLN A 12 36.72 52.52 -37.64
C GLN A 12 38.06 52.83 -36.97
N ALA A 13 38.53 51.89 -36.15
CA ALA A 13 39.91 51.84 -35.68
C ALA A 13 40.32 50.38 -35.48
N ASP A 14 41.55 50.03 -35.85
CA ASP A 14 42.00 48.62 -35.78
C ASP A 14 42.01 48.07 -34.35
N ALA A 15 42.28 48.90 -33.33
CA ALA A 15 42.42 48.44 -31.93
C ALA A 15 41.33 48.97 -30.99
N ILE A 16 41.24 50.29 -30.79
CA ILE A 16 40.37 50.88 -29.76
C ILE A 16 39.66 52.12 -30.30
N VAL A 17 38.36 52.24 -30.03
CA VAL A 17 37.57 53.47 -30.15
C VAL A 17 37.09 53.91 -28.77
N ASN A 18 37.36 55.18 -28.42
CA ASN A 18 36.84 55.80 -27.19
C ASN A 18 35.77 56.84 -27.55
N LEU A 19 34.57 56.72 -26.99
CA LEU A 19 33.48 57.68 -27.14
C LEU A 19 33.19 58.33 -25.79
N ILE A 20 33.36 59.65 -25.70
CA ILE A 20 33.07 60.45 -24.50
C ILE A 20 32.06 61.55 -24.88
N ALA A 21 30.83 61.46 -24.36
CA ALA A 21 29.76 62.40 -24.74
C ALA A 21 28.71 62.57 -23.64
N GLY A 22 27.89 63.63 -23.71
CA GLY A 22 26.75 63.81 -22.80
C GLY A 22 25.63 62.78 -22.98
N GLY A 23 25.55 62.16 -24.16
CA GLY A 23 24.66 61.09 -24.60
C GLY A 23 25.06 60.70 -26.03
N ILE A 24 24.71 59.52 -26.53
CA ILE A 24 25.12 59.07 -27.88
C ILE A 24 23.93 58.44 -28.61
N ASP A 25 23.59 58.95 -29.79
CA ASP A 25 22.61 58.30 -30.68
C ASP A 25 23.24 57.96 -32.03
N GLN A 26 23.09 56.71 -32.46
CA GLN A 26 23.41 56.26 -33.81
C GLN A 26 22.19 56.42 -34.71
N ILE A 27 22.26 57.41 -35.59
CA ILE A 27 21.22 57.67 -36.60
C ILE A 27 21.45 56.77 -37.81
N SER A 28 22.71 56.50 -38.17
CA SER A 28 23.11 55.60 -39.27
C SER A 28 24.58 55.20 -39.15
N GLY A 29 25.10 54.41 -40.10
CA GLY A 29 26.51 54.00 -40.12
C GLY A 29 26.80 52.75 -39.28
N ARG A 30 28.09 52.48 -39.03
CA ARG A 30 28.56 51.35 -38.21
C ARG A 30 29.82 51.68 -37.42
N VAL A 31 30.00 51.00 -36.30
CA VAL A 31 31.23 51.00 -35.50
C VAL A 31 32.02 49.71 -35.79
N LEU A 32 33.32 49.87 -36.09
CA LEU A 32 34.24 48.77 -36.36
C LEU A 32 35.53 48.94 -35.60
N THR A 33 35.71 48.12 -34.58
CA THR A 33 36.93 48.14 -33.78
C THR A 33 37.04 46.89 -32.94
N ASP A 34 38.25 46.49 -32.57
CA ASP A 34 38.40 45.38 -31.63
C ASP A 34 37.79 45.72 -30.26
N GLN A 35 37.99 46.94 -29.76
CA GLN A 35 37.47 47.37 -28.47
C GLN A 35 36.78 48.74 -28.53
N LEU A 36 35.54 48.81 -28.07
CA LEU A 36 34.79 50.06 -27.91
C LEU A 36 34.67 50.40 -26.42
N ILE A 37 35.14 51.58 -26.04
CA ILE A 37 35.01 52.12 -24.68
C ILE A 37 34.14 53.38 -24.72
N ILE A 38 33.10 53.40 -23.89
CA ILE A 38 32.10 54.47 -23.85
C ILE A 38 32.06 55.09 -22.45
N GLN A 39 32.10 56.41 -22.38
CA GLN A 39 31.81 57.18 -21.17
C GLN A 39 30.72 58.20 -21.50
N SER A 40 29.57 58.10 -20.82
CA SER A 40 28.47 59.02 -21.08
C SER A 40 27.72 59.47 -19.83
N GLN A 41 27.20 60.70 -19.86
CA GLN A 41 26.35 61.21 -18.78
C GLN A 41 24.90 60.72 -18.90
N ASN A 42 24.48 60.34 -20.11
CA ASN A 42 23.11 59.97 -20.44
C ASN A 42 23.13 58.81 -21.46
N THR A 43 21.94 58.40 -21.91
CA THR A 43 21.71 57.23 -22.76
C THR A 43 22.62 57.16 -23.99
N VAL A 44 23.07 55.94 -24.27
CA VAL A 44 23.84 55.54 -25.44
C VAL A 44 23.02 54.53 -26.22
N SER A 45 22.74 54.84 -27.48
CA SER A 45 21.95 54.02 -28.40
C SER A 45 22.72 53.81 -29.70
N LEU A 46 23.31 52.62 -29.87
CA LEU A 46 24.08 52.19 -31.04
C LEU A 46 23.41 50.95 -31.66
N LEU A 47 22.37 51.19 -32.47
CA LEU A 47 21.41 50.16 -32.91
C LEU A 47 21.72 49.50 -34.26
N SER A 48 22.80 49.90 -34.94
CA SER A 48 23.11 49.35 -36.26
C SER A 48 23.46 47.87 -36.18
N GLU A 49 22.71 47.02 -36.86
CA GLU A 49 23.00 45.58 -36.97
C GLU A 49 24.34 45.28 -37.67
N SER A 50 24.98 46.31 -38.24
CA SER A 50 26.27 46.21 -38.92
C SER A 50 27.46 46.67 -38.08
N ASN A 51 27.24 47.11 -36.85
CA ASN A 51 28.32 47.29 -35.88
C ASN A 51 29.01 45.93 -35.68
N ASP A 52 30.34 45.93 -35.60
CA ASP A 52 31.11 44.71 -35.44
C ASP A 52 32.33 45.02 -34.58
N ILE A 53 32.18 44.73 -33.29
CA ILE A 53 33.21 44.90 -32.28
C ILE A 53 33.42 43.61 -31.48
N ASN A 54 34.63 43.40 -30.95
CA ASN A 54 34.93 42.22 -30.14
C ASN A 54 34.65 42.46 -28.65
N ILE A 55 35.01 43.65 -28.12
CA ILE A 55 34.89 43.98 -26.70
C ILE A 55 34.15 45.31 -26.53
N LEU A 56 33.17 45.35 -25.63
CA LEU A 56 32.46 46.57 -25.23
C LEU A 56 32.70 46.86 -23.74
N SER A 57 33.10 48.09 -23.44
CA SER A 57 33.11 48.65 -22.10
C SER A 57 32.35 49.97 -22.07
N ALA A 58 31.53 50.19 -21.05
CA ALA A 58 30.69 51.38 -21.00
C ALA A 58 30.41 51.80 -19.56
N GLN A 59 30.54 53.11 -19.29
CA GLN A 59 30.09 53.72 -18.05
C GLN A 59 29.11 54.85 -18.39
N ILE A 60 27.85 54.67 -18.00
CA ILE A 60 26.77 55.63 -18.23
C ILE A 60 26.21 56.09 -16.88
N GLU A 61 26.28 57.39 -16.60
CA GLU A 61 25.95 57.94 -15.28
C GLU A 61 24.46 57.85 -14.92
N THR A 62 23.54 58.17 -15.84
CA THR A 62 22.09 58.28 -15.54
C THR A 62 21.16 57.68 -16.59
N GLY A 63 21.70 56.99 -17.60
CA GLY A 63 20.96 56.56 -18.78
C GLY A 63 21.19 55.09 -19.15
N ASN A 64 20.60 54.69 -20.27
CA ASN A 64 20.62 53.31 -20.74
C ASN A 64 21.79 53.06 -21.71
N LEU A 65 22.29 51.84 -21.74
CA LEU A 65 23.12 51.33 -22.82
C LEU A 65 22.27 50.44 -23.73
N ILE A 66 22.15 50.80 -25.00
CA ILE A 66 21.49 49.98 -26.02
C ILE A 66 22.49 49.77 -27.15
N PHE A 67 22.92 48.52 -27.35
CA PHE A 67 23.96 48.19 -28.33
C PHE A 67 23.58 46.95 -29.13
N THR A 68 23.66 47.04 -30.45
CA THR A 68 23.53 45.91 -31.36
C THR A 68 24.87 45.65 -32.03
N ASN A 69 25.32 44.40 -32.00
CA ASN A 69 26.50 43.87 -32.68
C ASN A 69 26.08 42.83 -33.73
N LYS A 70 26.84 42.73 -34.81
CA LYS A 70 26.62 41.70 -35.82
C LYS A 70 27.02 40.31 -35.31
N ASN A 71 28.27 40.17 -34.88
CA ASN A 71 28.89 38.92 -34.48
C ASN A 71 29.00 38.82 -32.95
N GLN A 72 29.78 37.85 -32.47
CA GLN A 72 30.07 37.67 -31.05
C GLN A 72 30.56 38.97 -30.40
N ILE A 73 30.15 39.22 -29.17
CA ILE A 73 30.62 40.35 -28.36
C ILE A 73 30.98 39.90 -26.95
N THR A 74 32.08 40.44 -26.42
CA THR A 74 32.43 40.36 -25.00
C THR A 74 32.01 41.64 -24.30
N ALA A 75 31.08 41.54 -23.37
CA ALA A 75 30.59 42.64 -22.55
C ALA A 75 31.43 42.75 -21.28
N GLN A 76 32.29 43.77 -21.17
CA GLN A 76 33.26 43.93 -20.09
C GLN A 76 33.12 45.27 -19.40
N ASN A 77 32.83 45.27 -18.09
CA ASN A 77 32.69 46.46 -17.26
C ASN A 77 31.63 47.42 -17.82
N LEU A 78 30.40 46.93 -17.93
CA LEU A 78 29.25 47.73 -18.31
C LEU A 78 28.56 48.26 -17.06
N ILE A 79 28.32 49.56 -16.99
CA ILE A 79 27.62 50.24 -15.89
C ILE A 79 26.60 51.18 -16.52
N ALA A 80 25.30 50.96 -16.28
CA ALA A 80 24.22 51.80 -16.79
C ALA A 80 22.92 51.60 -15.98
N ALA A 81 21.93 52.47 -16.19
CA ALA A 81 20.60 52.28 -15.59
C ALA A 81 19.91 51.01 -16.15
N ASN A 82 20.03 50.78 -17.45
CA ASN A 82 19.61 49.55 -18.13
C ASN A 82 20.69 49.16 -19.15
N VAL A 83 20.94 47.87 -19.30
CA VAL A 83 21.88 47.33 -20.30
C VAL A 83 21.11 46.44 -21.26
N ASN A 84 20.98 46.86 -22.51
CA ASN A 84 20.37 46.10 -23.59
C ASN A 84 21.42 45.81 -24.67
N LEU A 85 21.84 44.56 -24.76
CA LEU A 85 22.83 44.09 -25.73
C LEU A 85 22.20 43.06 -26.65
N SER A 86 22.44 43.23 -27.94
CA SER A 86 22.10 42.21 -28.93
C SER A 86 23.33 41.83 -29.75
N SER A 87 23.56 40.53 -29.93
CA SER A 87 24.43 39.97 -30.96
C SER A 87 23.55 39.28 -31.99
N LYS A 88 23.62 39.70 -33.26
CA LYS A 88 22.68 39.22 -34.28
C LYS A 88 22.88 37.75 -34.64
N THR A 89 24.13 37.33 -34.82
CA THR A 89 24.46 35.96 -35.26
C THR A 89 25.46 35.25 -34.36
N GLY A 90 25.98 35.92 -33.32
CA GLY A 90 27.01 35.36 -32.46
C GLY A 90 26.59 35.31 -30.98
N SER A 91 27.55 34.89 -30.17
CA SER A 91 27.38 34.79 -28.72
C SER A 91 27.55 36.12 -28.00
N ILE A 92 27.00 36.21 -26.80
CA ILE A 92 27.33 37.26 -25.83
C ILE A 92 28.14 36.62 -24.70
N ASN A 93 29.39 37.04 -24.55
CA ASN A 93 30.24 36.64 -23.43
C ASN A 93 30.18 37.75 -22.37
N ALA A 94 29.41 37.54 -21.30
CA ALA A 94 29.22 38.53 -20.26
C ALA A 94 30.29 38.39 -19.16
N ALA A 95 31.01 39.46 -18.89
CA ALA A 95 31.97 39.58 -17.79
C ALA A 95 31.31 40.38 -16.64
N SER A 96 31.87 41.52 -16.25
CA SER A 96 31.26 42.42 -15.28
C SER A 96 30.20 43.31 -15.92
N ILE A 97 28.95 43.20 -15.46
CA ILE A 97 27.82 44.04 -15.88
C ILE A 97 27.04 44.47 -14.64
N PHE A 98 26.85 45.77 -14.49
CA PHE A 98 26.03 46.39 -13.45
C PHE A 98 24.92 47.19 -14.15
N ALA A 99 23.71 46.64 -14.18
CA ALA A 99 22.53 47.36 -14.60
C ALA A 99 21.72 47.73 -13.35
N GLU A 100 21.35 49.00 -13.17
CA GLU A 100 20.59 49.37 -11.97
C GLU A 100 19.19 48.77 -11.96
N ASN A 101 18.55 48.65 -13.13
CA ASN A 101 17.18 48.14 -13.26
C ASN A 101 17.14 46.87 -14.12
N ALA A 102 17.34 46.95 -15.44
CA ALA A 102 17.18 45.80 -16.33
C ALA A 102 18.42 45.44 -17.13
N LEU A 103 18.70 44.14 -17.20
CA LEU A 103 19.65 43.50 -18.10
C LEU A 103 18.90 42.74 -19.20
N ILE A 104 19.09 43.13 -20.45
CA ILE A 104 18.51 42.44 -21.62
C ILE A 104 19.65 41.96 -22.50
N LEU A 105 19.80 40.64 -22.64
CA LEU A 105 20.80 40.03 -23.50
C LEU A 105 20.10 39.22 -24.58
N ASN A 106 20.35 39.53 -25.85
CA ASN A 106 19.77 38.83 -27.00
C ASN A 106 20.87 38.34 -27.94
N ALA A 107 21.28 37.09 -27.79
CA ALA A 107 22.32 36.44 -28.57
C ALA A 107 21.73 35.60 -29.71
N GLY A 108 22.30 35.73 -30.92
CA GLY A 108 21.98 34.88 -32.06
C GLY A 108 22.54 33.47 -31.96
N ASP A 109 23.44 33.21 -31.00
CA ASP A 109 24.00 31.89 -30.70
C ASP A 109 23.85 31.56 -29.20
N THR A 110 24.87 31.77 -28.38
CA THR A 110 24.88 31.45 -26.93
C THR A 110 25.07 32.67 -26.05
N ILE A 111 24.62 32.59 -24.79
CA ILE A 111 25.01 33.54 -23.74
C ILE A 111 25.94 32.81 -22.77
N ASN A 112 27.17 33.30 -22.62
CA ASN A 112 28.19 32.65 -21.79
C ASN A 112 28.69 33.58 -20.69
N LYS A 113 29.08 32.97 -19.57
CA LYS A 113 29.74 33.67 -18.48
C LYS A 113 31.25 33.71 -18.68
N THR A 114 31.83 34.87 -18.41
CA THR A 114 33.28 35.08 -18.24
C THR A 114 33.53 35.73 -16.88
N GLU A 115 34.78 35.85 -16.46
CA GLU A 115 35.14 36.39 -15.14
C GLU A 115 34.51 37.78 -14.88
N GLY A 116 33.86 37.96 -13.73
CA GLY A 116 33.15 39.20 -13.36
C GLY A 116 31.85 38.96 -12.59
N THR A 117 31.17 40.02 -12.18
CA THR A 117 29.85 39.97 -11.52
C THR A 117 28.78 40.57 -12.43
N ILE A 118 27.60 39.95 -12.46
CA ILE A 118 26.46 40.40 -13.27
C ILE A 118 25.31 40.66 -12.31
N THR A 119 24.83 41.90 -12.26
CA THR A 119 23.81 42.36 -11.30
C THR A 119 22.75 43.19 -12.03
N ALA A 120 21.48 42.96 -11.70
CA ALA A 120 20.33 43.76 -12.12
C ALA A 120 19.12 43.53 -11.19
N GLU A 121 18.05 44.30 -11.32
CA GLU A 121 16.76 43.94 -10.71
C GLU A 121 16.05 42.88 -11.57
N ASP A 122 15.99 43.15 -12.88
CA ASP A 122 15.36 42.32 -13.90
C ASP A 122 16.39 41.80 -14.91
N ALA A 123 16.26 40.55 -15.33
CA ALA A 123 16.98 40.00 -16.47
C ALA A 123 16.04 39.35 -17.50
N ILE A 124 16.24 39.72 -18.77
CA ILE A 124 15.66 39.04 -19.93
C ILE A 124 16.81 38.46 -20.76
N LEU A 125 16.90 37.13 -20.80
CA LEU A 125 17.98 36.43 -21.50
C LEU A 125 17.41 35.65 -22.68
N LYS A 126 17.88 35.95 -23.89
CA LYS A 126 17.47 35.26 -25.11
C LYS A 126 18.67 34.72 -25.87
N ALA A 127 18.67 33.42 -26.15
CA ALA A 127 19.69 32.74 -26.95
C ALA A 127 19.07 31.77 -27.97
N ALA A 128 19.86 31.36 -28.96
CA ALA A 128 19.46 30.31 -29.88
C ALA A 128 19.87 28.92 -29.38
N ASN A 129 21.10 28.80 -28.86
CA ASN A 129 21.76 27.51 -28.63
C ASN A 129 22.24 27.32 -27.18
N GLY A 130 21.54 27.93 -26.21
CA GLY A 130 21.81 27.75 -24.78
C GLY A 130 22.37 28.98 -24.06
N ILE A 131 22.30 28.91 -22.73
CA ILE A 131 22.72 29.96 -21.80
C ILE A 131 23.49 29.29 -20.66
N GLY A 132 24.79 29.59 -20.56
CA GLY A 132 25.68 28.88 -19.63
C GLY A 132 25.92 27.42 -20.02
N THR A 133 26.78 26.75 -19.26
CA THR A 133 27.04 25.31 -19.37
C THR A 133 27.09 24.68 -17.98
N GLN A 134 27.03 23.35 -17.89
CA GLN A 134 27.10 22.65 -16.59
C GLN A 134 28.39 22.97 -15.82
N ASP A 135 29.52 23.11 -16.52
CA ASP A 135 30.82 23.43 -15.91
C ASP A 135 30.99 24.93 -15.61
N ASN A 136 30.16 25.78 -16.22
CA ASN A 136 30.24 27.23 -16.12
C ASN A 136 28.84 27.84 -16.27
N SER A 137 28.03 27.68 -15.23
CA SER A 137 26.70 28.28 -15.14
C SER A 137 26.78 29.78 -15.32
N PHE A 138 25.74 30.35 -15.91
CA PHE A 138 25.60 31.79 -16.03
C PHE A 138 25.23 32.38 -14.66
N THR A 139 26.25 32.69 -13.87
CA THR A 139 26.08 33.28 -12.54
C THR A 139 25.65 34.74 -12.64
N ILE A 140 24.54 35.06 -11.98
CA ILE A 140 23.91 36.39 -11.97
C ILE A 140 23.33 36.70 -10.58
N GLU A 141 23.04 37.97 -10.31
CA GLU A 141 22.27 38.42 -9.16
C GLU A 141 21.11 39.28 -9.67
N VAL A 142 19.91 38.70 -9.71
CA VAL A 142 18.65 39.37 -10.07
C VAL A 142 17.49 38.95 -9.19
N ASN A 143 16.47 39.81 -9.13
CA ASN A 143 15.21 39.52 -8.43
C ASN A 143 14.18 38.85 -9.35
N ARG A 144 14.18 39.21 -10.64
CA ARG A 144 13.22 38.73 -11.64
C ARG A 144 13.92 38.27 -12.90
N LEU A 145 13.52 37.11 -13.43
CA LEU A 145 14.18 36.48 -14.56
C LEU A 145 13.18 35.90 -15.56
N ASP A 146 13.44 36.22 -16.84
CA ASP A 146 12.74 35.75 -18.03
C ASP A 146 13.79 35.20 -19.02
N ILE A 147 13.59 33.98 -19.50
CA ILE A 147 14.55 33.28 -20.34
C ILE A 147 13.90 32.63 -21.56
N VAL A 148 14.51 32.85 -22.72
CA VAL A 148 14.12 32.19 -23.97
C VAL A 148 15.34 31.52 -24.62
N ASN A 149 15.26 30.20 -24.83
CA ASN A 149 16.23 29.43 -25.60
C ASN A 149 15.53 28.69 -26.75
N THR A 150 15.74 29.19 -27.98
CA THR A 150 14.80 28.93 -29.09
C THR A 150 15.09 27.68 -29.93
N THR A 151 16.34 27.20 -29.97
CA THR A 151 16.75 26.18 -30.96
C THR A 151 17.32 24.92 -30.32
N SER A 152 18.39 25.05 -29.54
CA SER A 152 19.11 23.90 -28.96
C SER A 152 19.94 24.31 -27.75
N GLY A 153 20.77 23.41 -27.21
CA GLY A 153 21.61 23.67 -26.04
C GLY A 153 20.80 23.82 -24.75
N ASN A 154 21.45 23.78 -23.60
CA ASN A 154 20.80 23.80 -22.30
C ASN A 154 20.86 25.21 -21.67
N ILE A 155 20.04 25.42 -20.63
CA ILE A 155 20.12 26.58 -19.76
C ILE A 155 20.77 26.16 -18.44
N TYR A 156 21.82 26.85 -18.00
CA TYR A 156 22.44 26.68 -16.70
C TYR A 156 22.60 28.06 -16.05
N ILE A 157 21.76 28.36 -15.06
CA ILE A 157 21.78 29.62 -14.31
C ILE A 157 22.09 29.35 -12.84
N SER A 158 22.88 30.23 -12.24
CA SER A 158 23.09 30.28 -10.79
C SER A 158 22.82 31.71 -10.31
N ASN A 159 21.79 31.89 -9.48
CA ASN A 159 21.42 33.18 -8.90
C ASN A 159 21.80 33.25 -7.42
N THR A 160 22.36 34.37 -6.97
CA THR A 160 22.93 34.46 -5.60
C THR A 160 21.93 34.91 -4.52
N GLY A 161 20.67 35.21 -4.85
CA GLY A 161 19.66 35.68 -3.91
C GLY A 161 18.28 35.02 -4.08
N GLU A 162 17.21 35.72 -3.72
CA GLU A 162 15.84 35.35 -4.10
C GLU A 162 15.68 35.42 -5.62
N LEU A 163 14.89 34.52 -6.20
CA LEU A 163 14.57 34.57 -7.62
C LEU A 163 13.08 34.38 -7.89
N ASN A 164 12.50 35.32 -8.61
CA ASN A 164 11.16 35.20 -9.18
C ASN A 164 11.26 34.94 -10.69
N LEU A 165 10.83 33.75 -11.11
CA LEU A 165 10.64 33.41 -12.52
C LEU A 165 9.29 34.00 -12.97
N ILE A 166 9.34 35.04 -13.80
CA ILE A 166 8.18 35.83 -14.19
C ILE A 166 8.31 36.30 -15.64
N ASP A 167 7.18 36.37 -16.33
CA ASP A 167 7.11 36.94 -17.68
C ASP A 167 7.42 38.45 -17.64
N LEU A 168 8.55 38.84 -18.22
CA LEU A 168 8.99 40.23 -18.37
C LEU A 168 8.86 40.70 -19.82
N ASN A 169 8.80 39.77 -20.77
CA ASN A 169 8.80 40.05 -22.20
C ASN A 169 7.37 40.07 -22.83
N ASN A 170 6.35 39.69 -22.06
CA ASN A 170 4.92 39.55 -22.40
C ASN A 170 4.61 38.42 -23.40
N ASP A 171 5.34 37.29 -23.34
CA ASP A 171 5.03 36.08 -24.10
C ASP A 171 4.20 35.04 -23.31
N GLY A 172 3.87 35.36 -22.05
CA GLY A 172 3.13 34.51 -21.13
C GLY A 172 3.97 33.53 -20.33
N LYS A 173 5.30 33.49 -20.53
CA LYS A 173 6.19 32.51 -19.91
C LYS A 173 7.35 33.20 -19.19
N ALA A 174 7.79 32.62 -18.09
CA ALA A 174 9.08 32.95 -17.49
C ALA A 174 10.23 32.23 -18.20
N ILE A 175 9.97 31.02 -18.70
CA ILE A 175 10.97 30.20 -19.39
C ILE A 175 10.34 29.56 -20.63
N ASP A 176 10.96 29.75 -21.79
CA ASP A 176 10.66 29.00 -23.02
C ASP A 176 11.93 28.38 -23.57
N ASN A 177 12.14 27.09 -23.33
CA ASN A 177 13.40 26.41 -23.57
C ASN A 177 13.24 25.13 -24.41
N ALA A 178 13.86 25.14 -25.59
CA ALA A 178 13.95 24.00 -26.49
C ALA A 178 14.97 22.92 -26.05
N GLY A 179 15.77 23.22 -25.03
CA GLY A 179 16.83 22.35 -24.48
C GLY A 179 16.46 21.65 -23.18
N GLY A 180 17.49 21.27 -22.41
CA GLY A 180 17.45 20.82 -21.01
C GLY A 180 18.01 21.88 -20.06
N GLY A 181 18.40 21.49 -18.85
CA GLY A 181 19.30 22.28 -18.01
C GLY A 181 18.92 22.41 -16.54
N SER A 182 19.41 23.46 -15.88
CA SER A 182 19.08 23.79 -14.50
C SER A 182 19.07 25.28 -14.20
N ILE A 183 18.25 25.67 -13.24
CA ILE A 183 18.31 26.98 -12.58
C ILE A 183 18.41 26.75 -11.09
N GLU A 184 19.47 27.27 -10.51
CA GLU A 184 19.72 27.26 -9.08
C GLU A 184 19.69 28.69 -8.55
N THR A 185 19.07 28.91 -7.39
CA THR A 185 19.10 30.19 -6.68
C THR A 185 19.46 29.97 -5.22
N HIS A 186 20.01 30.96 -4.53
CA HIS A 186 20.35 30.78 -3.12
C HIS A 186 19.13 30.45 -2.27
N SER A 187 18.03 31.21 -2.44
CA SER A 187 16.67 30.98 -1.91
C SER A 187 15.94 32.32 -1.67
N PRO A 188 14.59 32.38 -1.69
CA PRO A 188 13.70 31.34 -2.20
C PRO A 188 13.60 31.39 -3.73
N LEU A 189 13.02 30.34 -4.34
CA LEU A 189 12.68 30.30 -5.76
C LEU A 189 11.16 30.33 -5.94
N ASN A 190 10.66 31.29 -6.72
CA ASN A 190 9.23 31.43 -6.99
C ASN A 190 8.95 31.31 -8.49
N VAL A 191 8.08 30.36 -8.88
CA VAL A 191 7.56 30.23 -10.25
C VAL A 191 6.24 30.99 -10.35
N LEU A 192 6.28 32.20 -10.90
CA LEU A 192 5.14 33.12 -11.00
C LEU A 192 4.50 33.17 -12.40
N SER A 193 5.19 32.68 -13.42
CA SER A 193 4.68 32.58 -14.80
C SER A 193 5.10 31.26 -15.42
N ASP A 194 4.45 30.89 -16.52
CA ASP A 194 4.54 29.54 -17.07
C ASP A 194 5.97 29.18 -17.52
N ILE A 195 6.32 27.92 -17.36
CA ILE A 195 7.59 27.32 -17.82
C ILE A 195 7.26 26.29 -18.88
N SER A 196 7.90 26.43 -20.05
CA SER A 196 7.83 25.51 -21.18
C SER A 196 9.21 24.95 -21.48
N GLN A 197 9.33 23.64 -21.38
CA GLN A 197 10.60 22.92 -21.42
C GLN A 197 10.51 21.71 -22.37
N ALA A 198 11.62 21.33 -23.01
CA ALA A 198 11.63 20.21 -23.96
C ALA A 198 12.47 18.99 -23.54
N LYS A 199 13.41 19.12 -22.61
CA LYS A 199 14.23 18.02 -22.06
C LYS A 199 14.35 18.14 -20.54
N ASP A 200 14.98 17.16 -19.88
CA ASP A 200 15.19 17.15 -18.43
C ASP A 200 15.64 18.50 -17.88
N PHE A 201 14.95 18.94 -16.81
CA PHE A 201 15.14 20.27 -16.26
C PHE A 201 15.01 20.28 -14.75
N THR A 202 15.93 21.00 -14.10
CA THR A 202 16.00 21.11 -12.65
C THR A 202 15.79 22.55 -12.20
N LEU A 203 14.88 22.74 -11.25
CA LEU A 203 14.76 23.98 -10.48
C LEU A 203 15.20 23.71 -9.04
N THR A 204 16.12 24.51 -8.54
CA THR A 204 16.66 24.36 -7.18
C THR A 204 16.57 25.68 -6.42
N ALA A 205 15.79 25.69 -5.34
CA ALA A 205 16.00 26.63 -4.23
C ALA A 205 17.12 26.06 -3.35
N GLY A 206 18.19 26.82 -3.17
CA GLY A 206 19.37 26.39 -2.41
C GLY A 206 19.05 26.11 -0.95
N SER A 207 20.02 25.50 -0.27
CA SER A 207 19.90 25.05 1.11
C SER A 207 20.85 25.82 2.03
N SER A 208 20.35 26.18 3.21
CA SER A 208 21.04 26.90 4.28
C SER A 208 20.57 26.38 5.64
N ASN A 209 21.05 26.99 6.74
CA ASN A 209 20.57 26.65 8.09
C ASN A 209 19.38 27.51 8.54
N ASP A 210 19.03 28.53 7.74
CA ASP A 210 17.94 29.44 8.06
C ASP A 210 16.66 28.93 7.40
N GLU A 211 15.51 29.12 8.05
CA GLU A 211 14.21 28.81 7.44
C GLU A 211 13.95 29.72 6.24
N GLY A 212 13.23 29.19 5.24
CA GLY A 212 12.74 29.93 4.09
C GLY A 212 13.33 29.48 2.75
N ASP A 213 14.06 28.36 2.74
CA ASP A 213 14.71 27.74 1.59
C ASP A 213 13.75 27.03 0.64
N ASN A 214 12.69 27.76 0.31
CA ASN A 214 11.48 27.24 -0.30
C ASN A 214 11.48 27.39 -1.83
N LEU A 215 10.86 26.42 -2.47
CA LEU A 215 10.42 26.50 -3.87
C LEU A 215 8.89 26.65 -3.91
N THR A 216 8.40 27.82 -4.33
CA THR A 216 6.96 28.07 -4.47
C THR A 216 6.52 28.05 -5.93
N ILE A 217 5.46 27.30 -6.24
CA ILE A 217 4.95 27.13 -7.62
C ILE A 217 3.54 27.69 -7.73
N LYS A 218 3.35 28.70 -8.58
CA LYS A 218 2.07 29.40 -8.80
C LYS A 218 1.63 29.42 -10.28
N ALA A 219 2.36 28.74 -11.16
CA ALA A 219 2.14 28.73 -12.60
C ALA A 219 2.42 27.35 -13.20
N ASN A 220 2.16 27.19 -14.50
CA ASN A 220 2.36 25.91 -15.16
C ASN A 220 3.85 25.59 -15.32
N ILE A 221 4.21 24.32 -15.19
CA ILE A 221 5.52 23.79 -15.56
C ILE A 221 5.26 22.61 -16.49
N THR A 222 5.51 22.80 -17.78
CA THR A 222 5.17 21.82 -18.81
C THR A 222 6.42 21.33 -19.50
N HIS A 223 6.60 20.01 -19.51
CA HIS A 223 7.57 19.35 -20.36
C HIS A 223 6.90 18.83 -21.64
N THR A 224 7.22 19.47 -22.76
CA THR A 224 6.53 19.31 -24.05
C THR A 224 6.90 18.04 -24.83
N GLN A 225 7.96 17.32 -24.46
CA GLN A 225 8.46 16.13 -25.18
C GLN A 225 8.80 14.92 -24.27
N GLY A 226 8.28 14.80 -23.05
CA GLY A 226 8.60 13.67 -22.14
C GLY A 226 9.53 13.97 -20.97
N GLY A 227 10.51 13.12 -20.63
CA GLY A 227 11.61 13.49 -19.71
C GLY A 227 11.26 13.72 -18.23
N THR A 228 12.22 14.28 -17.49
CA THR A 228 12.15 14.48 -16.03
C THR A 228 12.10 15.95 -15.63
N ILE A 229 11.11 16.31 -14.83
CA ILE A 229 11.09 17.60 -14.11
C ILE A 229 11.61 17.34 -12.70
N ASN A 230 12.72 17.96 -12.32
CA ASN A 230 13.26 17.91 -10.96
C ASN A 230 12.98 19.25 -10.25
N LEU A 231 12.32 19.20 -9.12
CA LEU A 231 12.04 20.35 -8.28
C LEU A 231 12.67 20.10 -6.92
N MET A 232 13.59 20.96 -6.53
CA MET A 232 14.43 20.79 -5.33
C MET A 232 14.37 22.04 -4.46
N ALA A 233 14.29 21.85 -3.15
CA ALA A 233 14.33 22.93 -2.16
C ALA A 233 15.16 22.52 -0.93
N GLY A 234 15.73 23.51 -0.25
CA GLY A 234 16.38 23.29 1.05
C GLY A 234 15.35 23.00 2.13
N ASP A 235 14.24 23.74 2.14
CA ASP A 235 13.08 23.56 3.00
C ASP A 235 11.87 23.12 2.16
N ASP A 236 10.75 23.83 2.19
CA ASP A 236 9.50 23.36 1.62
C ASP A 236 9.40 23.52 0.09
N ILE A 237 8.81 22.53 -0.57
CA ILE A 237 8.19 22.72 -1.89
C ILE A 237 6.70 23.02 -1.66
N VAL A 238 6.28 24.22 -2.06
CA VAL A 238 4.89 24.68 -1.90
C VAL A 238 4.23 24.87 -3.26
N TYR A 239 3.35 23.94 -3.62
CA TYR A 239 2.58 23.99 -4.86
C TYR A 239 1.21 24.63 -4.66
N GLN A 240 0.97 25.80 -5.26
CA GLN A 240 -0.21 26.63 -5.00
C GLN A 240 -1.17 26.76 -6.18
N ALA A 241 -0.68 26.72 -7.43
CA ALA A 241 -1.49 26.86 -8.63
C ALA A 241 -0.76 26.42 -9.90
N GLY A 242 -1.50 26.25 -11.00
CA GLY A 242 -0.97 25.80 -12.30
C GLY A 242 -1.14 24.30 -12.50
N VAL A 243 -0.47 23.75 -13.52
CA VAL A 243 -0.30 22.31 -13.76
C VAL A 243 1.19 22.01 -13.88
N ILE A 244 1.67 21.01 -13.15
CA ILE A 244 3.02 20.45 -13.35
C ILE A 244 2.83 19.18 -14.18
N GLU A 245 3.30 19.20 -15.43
CA GLU A 245 3.04 18.16 -16.42
C GLU A 245 4.32 17.66 -17.06
N SER A 246 4.56 16.36 -16.95
CA SER A 246 5.55 15.63 -17.75
C SER A 246 4.86 14.48 -18.49
N VAL A 247 4.46 14.73 -19.74
CA VAL A 247 3.71 13.77 -20.57
C VAL A 247 4.55 12.51 -20.81
N GLU A 248 4.11 11.33 -20.35
CA GLU A 248 4.91 10.07 -20.44
C GLU A 248 6.28 10.19 -19.75
N GLY A 249 6.37 11.08 -18.77
CA GLY A 249 7.61 11.43 -18.10
C GLY A 249 7.52 11.29 -16.59
N SER A 250 8.62 11.64 -15.93
CA SER A 250 8.76 11.56 -14.48
C SER A 250 8.81 12.95 -13.85
N ILE A 251 8.31 13.05 -12.63
CA ILE A 251 8.48 14.23 -11.77
C ILE A 251 9.20 13.79 -10.50
N LEU A 252 10.26 14.51 -10.13
CA LEU A 252 10.95 14.35 -8.86
C LEU A 252 10.75 15.61 -8.02
N LEU A 253 10.23 15.42 -6.82
CA LEU A 253 10.08 16.47 -5.81
C LEU A 253 10.97 16.09 -4.63
N SER A 254 11.97 16.91 -4.32
CA SER A 254 12.95 16.61 -3.28
C SER A 254 13.20 17.81 -2.39
N VAL A 255 13.17 17.57 -1.08
CA VAL A 255 13.48 18.57 -0.08
C VAL A 255 14.54 18.03 0.88
N GLU A 256 15.53 18.85 1.24
CA GLU A 256 16.57 18.44 2.20
C GLU A 256 16.01 18.40 3.63
N GLU A 257 15.30 19.47 3.99
CA GLU A 257 14.56 19.70 5.22
C GLU A 257 13.10 20.05 4.85
N GLY A 258 12.14 19.94 5.78
CA GLY A 258 10.76 20.36 5.50
C GLY A 258 9.92 19.41 4.64
N ASN A 259 8.90 20.00 3.99
CA ASN A 259 7.71 19.33 3.46
C ASN A 259 7.51 19.53 1.95
N ILE A 260 6.74 18.63 1.35
CA ILE A 260 6.21 18.80 -0.01
C ILE A 260 4.69 18.96 0.09
N ILE A 261 4.17 20.16 -0.21
CA ILE A 261 2.78 20.53 0.09
C ILE A 261 2.05 21.00 -1.18
N GLN A 262 0.90 20.40 -1.46
CA GLN A 262 -0.03 20.83 -2.50
C GLN A 262 -1.24 21.57 -1.92
N THR A 263 -1.21 22.90 -2.02
CA THR A 263 -2.34 23.79 -1.68
C THR A 263 -3.17 24.21 -2.90
N GLY A 264 -2.77 23.85 -4.11
CA GLY A 264 -3.56 24.02 -5.33
C GLY A 264 -2.93 23.39 -6.57
N GLY A 265 -3.52 23.67 -7.74
CA GLY A 265 -3.06 23.10 -9.03
C GLY A 265 -3.35 21.61 -9.21
N SER A 266 -2.64 20.96 -10.14
CA SER A 266 -2.72 19.52 -10.49
C SER A 266 -1.37 19.00 -10.98
N ILE A 267 -1.05 17.75 -10.63
CA ILE A 267 0.19 17.09 -11.07
C ILE A 267 -0.16 15.99 -12.09
N HIS A 268 0.49 15.99 -13.25
CA HIS A 268 0.30 15.02 -14.33
C HIS A 268 1.64 14.36 -14.71
N ALA A 269 1.79 13.08 -14.40
CA ALA A 269 3.02 12.32 -14.71
C ALA A 269 2.75 10.82 -14.82
N GLU A 270 3.61 10.12 -15.57
CA GLU A 270 3.61 8.65 -15.55
C GLU A 270 4.15 8.15 -14.21
N LYS A 271 5.28 8.72 -13.75
CA LYS A 271 5.88 8.41 -12.46
C LYS A 271 6.15 9.68 -11.66
N ILE A 272 5.90 9.62 -10.35
CA ILE A 272 6.35 10.64 -9.41
C ILE A 272 7.19 10.01 -8.31
N SER A 273 8.27 10.70 -7.95
CA SER A 273 9.11 10.36 -6.80
C SER A 273 9.13 11.53 -5.82
N PHE A 274 8.87 11.24 -4.55
CA PHE A 274 8.97 12.19 -3.45
C PHE A 274 10.14 11.81 -2.53
N ASP A 275 10.97 12.78 -2.17
CA ASP A 275 11.97 12.64 -1.11
C ASP A 275 11.82 13.83 -0.16
N ALA A 276 11.31 13.56 1.05
CA ALA A 276 11.09 14.58 2.06
C ALA A 276 11.60 14.14 3.44
N LYS A 277 12.06 15.12 4.22
CA LYS A 277 12.40 14.87 5.63
C LYS A 277 11.15 14.83 6.51
N GLU A 278 10.30 15.85 6.41
CA GLU A 278 9.09 15.96 7.21
C GLU A 278 7.94 15.22 6.53
N SER A 279 6.97 15.90 5.89
CA SER A 279 5.77 15.25 5.32
C SER A 279 5.58 15.54 3.85
N VAL A 280 4.77 14.69 3.20
CA VAL A 280 4.27 14.88 1.84
C VAL A 280 2.75 14.98 1.87
N GLU A 281 2.19 16.07 1.36
CA GLU A 281 0.76 16.36 1.38
C GLU A 281 0.24 16.72 -0.02
N ILE A 282 -0.24 15.71 -0.76
CA ILE A 282 -0.73 15.85 -2.15
C ILE A 282 -2.22 15.54 -2.18
N GLN A 283 -3.08 16.56 -2.04
CA GLN A 283 -4.51 16.38 -1.69
C GLN A 283 -5.51 16.79 -2.78
N ARG A 284 -5.18 16.67 -4.07
CA ARG A 284 -6.09 17.09 -5.15
C ARG A 284 -6.55 15.92 -6.00
N THR A 285 -7.87 15.73 -6.08
CA THR A 285 -8.49 14.74 -6.98
C THR A 285 -8.24 15.02 -8.46
N THR A 286 -7.64 16.16 -8.82
CA THR A 286 -7.26 16.51 -10.20
C THR A 286 -5.85 16.04 -10.57
N ASN A 287 -5.10 15.49 -9.60
CA ASN A 287 -3.83 14.83 -9.87
C ASN A 287 -4.06 13.55 -10.67
N ASN A 288 -3.25 13.36 -11.70
CA ASN A 288 -3.23 12.17 -12.56
C ASN A 288 -1.82 11.61 -12.61
N ILE A 289 -1.61 10.53 -11.87
CA ILE A 289 -0.30 9.94 -11.62
C ILE A 289 -0.42 8.43 -11.84
N GLY A 290 0.47 7.84 -12.63
CA GLY A 290 0.49 6.40 -12.85
C GLY A 290 1.16 5.63 -11.71
N THR A 291 2.40 5.98 -11.38
CA THR A 291 3.23 5.27 -10.39
C THR A 291 3.77 6.22 -9.34
N ILE A 292 3.68 5.84 -8.07
CA ILE A 292 4.21 6.61 -6.94
C ILE A 292 5.40 5.91 -6.30
N GLN A 293 6.45 6.68 -6.07
CA GLN A 293 7.53 6.36 -5.15
C GLN A 293 7.66 7.47 -4.10
N ALA A 294 7.89 7.14 -2.84
CA ALA A 294 8.08 8.12 -1.78
C ALA A 294 9.04 7.63 -0.68
N ILE A 295 9.90 8.54 -0.23
CA ILE A 295 10.67 8.42 1.00
C ILE A 295 10.37 9.65 1.85
N VAL A 296 9.78 9.42 3.02
CA VAL A 296 9.38 10.44 3.99
C VAL A 296 10.01 10.07 5.33
N LYS A 297 11.07 10.76 5.74
CA LYS A 297 11.95 10.28 6.83
C LYS A 297 11.27 10.27 8.19
N GLU A 298 10.53 11.32 8.53
CA GLU A 298 9.98 11.53 9.87
C GLU A 298 8.45 11.64 9.88
N GLY A 299 7.85 12.28 8.88
CA GLY A 299 6.43 12.63 8.86
C GLY A 299 5.54 11.70 8.04
N GLU A 300 4.36 12.22 7.70
CA GLU A 300 3.30 11.47 7.04
C GLU A 300 3.38 11.59 5.51
N PHE A 301 2.94 10.53 4.81
CA PHE A 301 2.70 10.58 3.37
C PHE A 301 1.20 10.60 3.11
N THR A 302 0.68 11.64 2.47
CA THR A 302 -0.72 11.77 2.07
C THR A 302 -0.84 11.98 0.57
N TYR A 303 -1.63 11.12 -0.08
CA TYR A 303 -1.99 11.26 -1.48
C TYR A 303 -3.50 11.16 -1.69
N THR A 304 -4.06 12.06 -2.51
CA THR A 304 -5.42 12.00 -3.03
C THR A 304 -5.39 12.22 -4.54
N GLY A 305 -6.05 11.33 -5.27
CA GLY A 305 -6.21 11.36 -6.72
C GLY A 305 -7.58 10.81 -7.15
N SER A 306 -7.90 10.90 -8.45
CA SER A 306 -9.08 10.24 -9.02
C SER A 306 -8.74 9.05 -9.91
N ASP A 307 -7.44 8.74 -10.05
CA ASP A 307 -6.94 7.80 -11.03
C ASP A 307 -6.56 6.46 -10.38
N ASN A 308 -6.23 5.52 -11.25
CA ASN A 308 -5.62 4.26 -10.86
C ASN A 308 -4.14 4.51 -10.62
N ILE A 309 -3.66 4.17 -9.42
CA ILE A 309 -2.23 4.29 -9.11
C ILE A 309 -1.62 2.91 -8.87
N THR A 310 -0.36 2.82 -9.26
CA THR A 310 0.56 1.76 -8.86
C THR A 310 1.52 2.31 -7.81
N ILE A 311 1.87 1.50 -6.81
CA ILE A 311 2.87 1.82 -5.81
C ILE A 311 4.15 1.07 -6.15
N ASP A 312 5.24 1.81 -6.38
CA ASP A 312 6.58 1.22 -6.53
C ASP A 312 7.23 1.05 -5.15
N GLN A 313 7.17 2.11 -4.32
CA GLN A 313 7.57 2.04 -2.92
C GLN A 313 7.17 3.32 -2.18
N ILE A 314 6.60 3.21 -0.98
CA ILE A 314 6.35 4.29 -0.05
C ILE A 314 6.96 3.91 1.30
N ILE A 315 7.95 4.67 1.76
CA ILE A 315 8.51 4.56 3.10
C ILE A 315 8.20 5.86 3.84
N ALA A 316 7.44 5.79 4.93
CA ALA A 316 7.12 6.94 5.77
C ALA A 316 7.44 6.68 7.24
N GLY A 317 8.09 7.66 7.91
CA GLY A 317 8.31 7.66 9.35
C GLY A 317 7.00 7.76 10.15
N GLY A 318 5.98 8.42 9.59
CA GLY A 318 4.62 8.53 10.11
C GLY A 318 3.62 7.67 9.33
N SER A 319 2.35 8.09 9.36
CA SER A 319 1.23 7.43 8.68
C SER A 319 1.35 7.51 7.16
N VAL A 320 0.73 6.54 6.47
CA VAL A 320 0.52 6.58 5.01
C VAL A 320 -0.97 6.67 4.76
N ILE A 321 -1.42 7.69 4.02
CA ILE A 321 -2.84 7.96 3.76
C ILE A 321 -3.02 8.08 2.24
N ILE A 322 -3.79 7.18 1.63
CA ILE A 322 -4.01 7.16 0.18
C ILE A 322 -5.51 7.09 -0.10
N ASN A 323 -6.00 8.02 -0.92
CA ASN A 323 -7.38 8.05 -1.40
C ASN A 323 -7.43 8.21 -2.93
N THR A 324 -7.83 7.18 -3.66
CA THR A 324 -7.76 7.15 -5.13
C THR A 324 -8.80 6.20 -5.74
N ASP A 325 -8.78 5.94 -7.06
CA ASP A 325 -9.68 4.95 -7.67
C ASP A 325 -9.20 3.51 -7.44
N THR A 326 -7.97 3.17 -7.81
CA THR A 326 -7.39 1.85 -7.49
C THR A 326 -6.00 2.01 -6.92
N ILE A 327 -5.62 1.15 -5.97
CA ILE A 327 -4.26 1.06 -5.44
C ILE A 327 -3.75 -0.34 -5.78
N SER A 328 -2.75 -0.45 -6.62
CA SER A 328 -2.10 -1.74 -6.91
C SER A 328 -0.61 -1.65 -6.70
N ASP A 329 0.03 -2.79 -6.53
CA ASP A 329 1.48 -2.91 -6.61
C ASP A 329 1.92 -2.69 -8.09
N TYR A 330 3.07 -2.02 -8.26
CA TYR A 330 3.73 -1.78 -9.54
C TYR A 330 4.47 -3.01 -10.08
N SER A 331 5.22 -3.73 -9.25
CA SER A 331 6.09 -4.84 -9.67
C SER A 331 5.57 -6.15 -9.13
N TYR A 332 5.44 -7.18 -9.96
CA TYR A 332 5.03 -8.49 -9.44
C TYR A 332 6.18 -9.17 -8.67
N ASP A 333 6.35 -8.81 -7.40
CA ASP A 333 7.37 -9.38 -6.52
C ASP A 333 6.87 -9.59 -5.08
N ASN A 334 7.73 -9.44 -4.08
CA ASN A 334 7.37 -9.52 -2.65
C ASN A 334 8.09 -8.42 -1.86
N ALA A 335 8.61 -7.39 -2.56
CA ALA A 335 9.22 -6.24 -1.97
C ALA A 335 8.11 -5.39 -1.35
N PHE A 336 8.44 -4.67 -0.28
CA PHE A 336 7.40 -3.91 0.42
C PHE A 336 7.06 -2.66 -0.40
N ASP A 337 5.81 -2.60 -0.84
CA ASP A 337 5.22 -1.42 -1.46
C ASP A 337 5.03 -0.31 -0.44
N ILE A 338 4.58 -0.65 0.76
CA ILE A 338 4.32 0.33 1.82
C ILE A 338 4.98 -0.08 3.13
N GLN A 339 5.82 0.83 3.64
CA GLN A 339 6.36 0.81 4.99
C GLN A 339 5.97 2.11 5.71
N SER A 340 5.32 1.98 6.85
CA SER A 340 4.88 3.11 7.67
C SER A 340 5.33 2.93 9.12
N GLY A 341 5.82 3.99 9.76
CA GLY A 341 5.99 4.03 11.21
C GLY A 341 4.68 4.32 11.97
N GLY A 342 3.60 4.64 11.23
CA GLY A 342 2.26 4.91 11.74
C GLY A 342 1.22 3.89 11.23
N THR A 343 0.00 4.37 10.97
CA THR A 343 -1.07 3.54 10.38
C THR A 343 -1.12 3.75 8.86
N ILE A 344 -1.41 2.69 8.12
CA ILE A 344 -1.65 2.71 6.68
C ILE A 344 -3.17 2.81 6.47
N ASN A 345 -3.63 3.95 5.97
CA ASN A 345 -5.04 4.26 5.71
C ASN A 345 -5.28 4.28 4.19
N LEU A 346 -6.01 3.29 3.69
CA LEU A 346 -6.27 3.13 2.26
C LEU A 346 -7.76 3.30 1.97
N THR A 347 -8.10 4.14 1.02
CA THR A 347 -9.46 4.30 0.48
C THR A 347 -9.40 4.24 -1.03
N ALA A 348 -10.07 3.25 -1.62
CA ALA A 348 -10.09 3.05 -3.07
C ALA A 348 -11.34 2.29 -3.53
N ASN A 349 -11.61 2.18 -4.81
CA ASN A 349 -12.54 1.18 -5.32
C ASN A 349 -11.97 -0.24 -5.20
N THR A 350 -10.68 -0.45 -5.43
CA THR A 350 -10.00 -1.75 -5.21
C THR A 350 -8.59 -1.54 -4.66
N ILE A 351 -8.12 -2.46 -3.82
CA ILE A 351 -6.76 -2.47 -3.26
C ILE A 351 -6.10 -3.82 -3.56
N GLY A 352 -4.91 -3.78 -4.15
CA GLY A 352 -4.22 -4.95 -4.67
C GLY A 352 -5.01 -5.66 -5.76
N ASN A 353 -4.48 -6.77 -6.24
CA ASN A 353 -5.21 -7.72 -7.06
C ASN A 353 -4.88 -9.15 -6.63
N ILE A 354 -5.62 -10.15 -7.12
CA ILE A 354 -5.47 -11.55 -6.68
C ILE A 354 -4.12 -12.15 -7.09
N ASP A 355 -3.56 -11.70 -8.21
CA ASP A 355 -2.29 -12.19 -8.72
C ASP A 355 -1.11 -11.46 -8.04
N ASN A 356 -1.31 -10.19 -7.67
CA ASN A 356 -0.34 -9.29 -7.05
C ASN A 356 -1.01 -8.46 -5.94
N ALA A 357 -0.93 -8.99 -4.71
CA ALA A 357 -1.42 -8.28 -3.53
C ALA A 357 -0.58 -7.02 -3.28
N LEU A 358 -1.11 -6.06 -2.53
CA LEU A 358 -0.31 -4.92 -2.08
C LEU A 358 0.56 -5.38 -0.91
N ASP A 359 1.88 -5.31 -1.07
CA ASP A 359 2.87 -5.81 -0.11
C ASP A 359 3.21 -4.79 0.97
N LEU A 360 3.04 -5.21 2.23
CA LEU A 360 3.20 -4.37 3.40
C LEU A 360 4.38 -4.84 4.26
N ALA A 361 5.13 -3.88 4.79
CA ALA A 361 6.22 -4.15 5.71
C ALA A 361 5.75 -4.87 6.99
N ASN A 362 6.67 -5.56 7.67
CA ASN A 362 6.40 -6.21 8.95
C ASN A 362 5.91 -5.21 10.02
N ASN A 363 4.98 -5.66 10.87
CA ASN A 363 4.32 -4.90 11.92
C ASN A 363 3.45 -3.74 11.39
N SER A 364 3.00 -3.84 10.14
CA SER A 364 2.07 -2.87 9.57
C SER A 364 0.73 -2.90 10.31
N THR A 365 0.14 -1.72 10.48
CA THR A 365 -1.22 -1.55 10.98
C THR A 365 -2.06 -0.89 9.90
N VAL A 366 -3.16 -1.52 9.51
CA VAL A 366 -3.93 -1.13 8.32
C VAL A 366 -5.38 -0.80 8.67
N ILE A 367 -5.88 0.26 8.05
CA ILE A 367 -7.29 0.58 7.88
C ILE A 367 -7.54 0.68 6.38
N ALA A 368 -8.50 -0.08 5.86
CA ALA A 368 -8.79 -0.12 4.43
C ALA A 368 -10.30 -0.12 4.18
N SER A 369 -10.75 0.74 3.27
CA SER A 369 -12.15 0.80 2.85
C SER A 369 -12.25 0.81 1.34
N THR A 370 -13.00 -0.14 0.79
CA THR A 370 -13.23 -0.24 -0.65
C THR A 370 -14.67 -0.47 -1.04
N ARG A 371 -14.95 -0.32 -2.34
CA ARG A 371 -16.17 -0.84 -2.94
C ARG A 371 -16.01 -2.29 -3.40
N GLY A 372 -14.87 -2.63 -4.00
CA GLY A 372 -14.52 -3.95 -4.54
C GLY A 372 -13.45 -4.64 -3.68
N ASP A 373 -12.58 -5.43 -4.31
CA ASP A 373 -11.67 -6.32 -3.58
C ASP A 373 -10.58 -5.60 -2.76
N ILE A 374 -10.14 -6.28 -1.69
CA ILE A 374 -8.95 -5.94 -0.90
C ILE A 374 -8.02 -7.15 -0.88
N ASN A 375 -6.83 -7.01 -1.44
CA ASN A 375 -5.77 -8.04 -1.45
C ASN A 375 -4.51 -7.45 -0.82
N LEU A 376 -4.13 -7.94 0.37
CA LEU A 376 -2.96 -7.46 1.10
C LEU A 376 -2.03 -8.63 1.45
N ALA A 377 -0.73 -8.37 1.37
CA ALA A 377 0.30 -9.29 1.79
C ALA A 377 1.24 -8.63 2.81
N SER A 378 1.82 -9.42 3.71
CA SER A 378 2.92 -8.95 4.57
C SER A 378 3.95 -10.04 4.84
N SER A 379 5.22 -9.67 4.81
CA SER A 379 6.35 -10.56 5.13
C SER A 379 6.52 -10.86 6.62
N GLY A 380 5.69 -10.29 7.49
CA GLY A 380 5.81 -10.42 8.94
C GLY A 380 4.46 -10.39 9.64
N ASN A 381 4.39 -9.71 10.78
CA ASN A 381 3.17 -9.52 11.53
C ASN A 381 2.31 -8.43 10.87
N LEU A 382 0.99 -8.61 10.89
CA LEU A 382 0.03 -7.67 10.32
C LEU A 382 -1.13 -7.44 11.27
N THR A 383 -1.47 -6.17 11.50
CA THR A 383 -2.67 -5.78 12.27
C THR A 383 -3.66 -5.09 11.35
N LEU A 384 -4.85 -5.67 11.24
CA LEU A 384 -6.00 -5.12 10.54
C LEU A 384 -6.94 -4.51 11.57
N LYS A 385 -7.06 -3.17 11.60
CA LYS A 385 -7.95 -2.48 12.55
C LYS A 385 -9.38 -2.49 12.05
N ASP A 386 -9.60 -1.87 10.89
CA ASP A 386 -10.91 -1.75 10.25
C ASP A 386 -10.73 -1.99 8.76
N ILE A 387 -11.17 -3.15 8.28
CA ILE A 387 -11.11 -3.54 6.87
C ILE A 387 -12.54 -3.73 6.39
N THR A 388 -12.93 -2.99 5.36
CA THR A 388 -14.30 -3.01 4.89
C THR A 388 -14.38 -2.96 3.37
N THR A 389 -15.21 -3.82 2.79
CA THR A 389 -15.67 -3.69 1.42
C THR A 389 -17.19 -3.80 1.36
N SER A 390 -17.79 -3.11 0.39
CA SER A 390 -19.23 -3.14 0.19
C SER A 390 -19.70 -4.16 -0.86
N LYS A 391 -18.79 -4.65 -1.72
CA LYS A 391 -19.07 -5.51 -2.89
C LYS A 391 -17.79 -6.21 -3.38
N GLY A 392 -17.08 -6.91 -2.51
CA GLY A 392 -15.82 -7.53 -2.90
C GLY A 392 -15.25 -8.51 -1.89
N THR A 393 -14.25 -9.24 -2.33
CA THR A 393 -13.51 -10.19 -1.48
C THR A 393 -12.48 -9.48 -0.63
N ILE A 394 -12.13 -10.08 0.51
CA ILE A 394 -11.01 -9.66 1.35
C ILE A 394 -10.04 -10.83 1.45
N ASN A 395 -8.88 -10.71 0.81
CA ASN A 395 -7.82 -11.73 0.82
C ASN A 395 -6.58 -11.17 1.50
N ILE A 396 -6.19 -11.78 2.63
CA ILE A 396 -5.04 -11.34 3.42
C ILE A 396 -4.08 -12.51 3.60
N THR A 397 -2.81 -12.28 3.29
CA THR A 397 -1.73 -13.23 3.56
C THR A 397 -0.65 -12.58 4.39
N THR A 398 -0.18 -13.26 5.42
CA THR A 398 0.90 -12.76 6.26
C THR A 398 1.87 -13.88 6.62
N ALA A 399 3.16 -13.57 6.77
CA ALA A 399 4.13 -14.57 7.21
C ALA A 399 4.04 -14.82 8.73
N GLY A 400 3.94 -13.77 9.53
CA GLY A 400 3.89 -13.79 10.99
C GLY A 400 2.47 -13.78 11.56
N ASP A 401 2.28 -13.18 12.73
CA ASP A 401 0.98 -13.13 13.39
C ASP A 401 0.00 -12.20 12.64
N LEU A 402 -1.26 -12.61 12.56
CA LEU A 402 -2.35 -11.80 12.02
C LEU A 402 -3.31 -11.39 13.14
N ILE A 403 -3.51 -10.09 13.33
CA ILE A 403 -4.55 -9.57 14.24
C ILE A 403 -5.65 -8.94 13.38
N ALA A 404 -6.81 -9.58 13.33
CA ALA A 404 -8.00 -9.12 12.60
C ALA A 404 -9.03 -8.53 13.56
N GLN A 405 -8.99 -7.22 13.81
CA GLN A 405 -9.87 -6.59 14.81
C GLN A 405 -11.30 -6.44 14.30
N ASN A 406 -11.52 -5.70 13.20
CA ASN A 406 -12.83 -5.57 12.57
C ASN A 406 -12.68 -5.77 11.06
N ILE A 407 -13.32 -6.80 10.53
CA ILE A 407 -13.39 -7.07 9.10
C ILE A 407 -14.85 -7.21 8.69
N THR A 408 -15.25 -6.52 7.62
CA THR A 408 -16.62 -6.58 7.10
C THR A 408 -16.61 -6.62 5.59
N SER A 409 -17.26 -7.62 5.01
CA SER A 409 -17.58 -7.65 3.59
C SER A 409 -19.04 -8.04 3.42
N THR A 410 -19.90 -7.07 3.16
CA THR A 410 -21.35 -7.32 3.04
C THR A 410 -21.94 -6.44 1.95
N ASP A 411 -22.81 -6.99 1.12
CA ASP A 411 -23.58 -6.24 0.13
C ASP A 411 -25.09 -6.36 0.35
N THR A 412 -25.78 -5.22 0.34
CA THR A 412 -27.21 -5.19 0.69
C THR A 412 -28.13 -5.91 -0.31
N ASP A 413 -27.60 -6.23 -1.50
CA ASP A 413 -28.32 -6.86 -2.60
C ASP A 413 -27.89 -8.30 -2.92
N ASP A 414 -26.92 -8.88 -2.18
CA ASP A 414 -26.43 -10.26 -2.34
C ASP A 414 -26.06 -10.59 -3.80
N THR A 415 -25.28 -9.69 -4.40
CA THR A 415 -24.89 -9.73 -5.82
C THR A 415 -23.40 -9.93 -6.03
N ALA A 416 -22.58 -9.57 -5.06
CA ALA A 416 -21.13 -9.64 -5.11
C ALA A 416 -20.62 -10.91 -4.40
N ASN A 417 -19.40 -11.34 -4.75
CA ASN A 417 -18.67 -12.26 -3.90
C ASN A 417 -18.05 -11.45 -2.77
N ASN A 418 -18.46 -11.74 -1.54
CA ASN A 418 -18.00 -11.06 -0.33
C ASN A 418 -17.16 -11.99 0.57
N GLU A 419 -16.57 -13.03 -0.01
CA GLU A 419 -15.73 -14.00 0.70
C GLU A 419 -14.56 -13.32 1.43
N ILE A 420 -14.27 -13.81 2.64
CA ILE A 420 -13.15 -13.36 3.46
C ILE A 420 -12.17 -14.52 3.63
N SER A 421 -10.95 -14.34 3.12
CA SER A 421 -9.84 -15.29 3.25
C SER A 421 -8.67 -14.70 4.02
N LEU A 422 -8.28 -15.33 5.14
CA LEU A 422 -7.15 -14.90 5.99
C LEU A 422 -6.13 -16.02 6.16
N ASN A 423 -4.86 -15.75 5.86
CA ASN A 423 -3.79 -16.75 5.91
C ASN A 423 -2.59 -16.24 6.71
N SER A 424 -2.13 -17.03 7.68
CA SER A 424 -0.84 -16.86 8.35
C SER A 424 0.03 -18.11 8.16
N SER A 425 1.23 -17.94 7.61
CA SER A 425 2.10 -19.09 7.31
C SER A 425 2.98 -19.55 8.49
N GLN A 426 3.32 -18.67 9.43
CA GLN A 426 4.18 -18.98 10.58
C GLN A 426 3.59 -18.60 11.93
N GLY A 427 2.62 -17.67 11.97
CA GLY A 427 2.10 -17.09 13.21
C GLY A 427 0.69 -17.53 13.57
N ASP A 428 0.20 -16.95 14.67
CA ASP A 428 -1.17 -17.09 15.13
C ASP A 428 -2.12 -16.17 14.35
N ILE A 429 -3.41 -16.50 14.35
CA ILE A 429 -4.48 -15.61 13.89
C ILE A 429 -5.38 -15.27 15.08
N LEU A 430 -5.45 -13.99 15.43
CA LEU A 430 -6.33 -13.45 16.47
C LEU A 430 -7.48 -12.71 15.79
N ILE A 431 -8.70 -13.16 16.02
CA ILE A 431 -9.92 -12.61 15.43
C ILE A 431 -10.71 -11.87 16.49
N GLY A 432 -11.02 -10.60 16.22
CA GLY A 432 -11.95 -9.78 16.98
C GLY A 432 -13.38 -9.92 16.45
N ASN A 433 -13.66 -9.33 15.31
CA ASN A 433 -14.98 -9.37 14.69
C ASN A 433 -14.85 -9.50 13.17
N ILE A 434 -15.42 -10.57 12.61
CA ILE A 434 -15.53 -10.78 11.16
C ILE A 434 -17.00 -10.95 10.79
N ILE A 435 -17.47 -10.16 9.82
CA ILE A 435 -18.83 -10.23 9.29
C ILE A 435 -18.78 -10.32 7.77
N THR A 436 -19.46 -11.32 7.21
CA THR A 436 -19.75 -11.38 5.77
C THR A 436 -21.10 -12.04 5.51
N ASP A 437 -21.71 -11.83 4.35
CA ASP A 437 -22.87 -12.60 3.89
C ASP A 437 -22.45 -13.84 3.06
N ASP A 438 -21.15 -14.06 2.87
CA ASP A 438 -20.57 -15.15 2.08
C ASP A 438 -19.60 -16.02 2.89
N HIS A 439 -18.80 -16.86 2.24
CA HIS A 439 -17.90 -17.81 2.89
C HIS A 439 -16.76 -17.13 3.65
N ILE A 440 -16.28 -17.79 4.71
CA ILE A 440 -15.07 -17.40 5.45
C ILE A 440 -14.08 -18.57 5.43
N ASN A 441 -12.84 -18.31 5.02
CA ASN A 441 -11.75 -19.28 5.04
C ASN A 441 -10.52 -18.74 5.77
N ILE A 442 -10.12 -19.40 6.86
CA ILE A 442 -9.02 -18.93 7.72
C ILE A 442 -8.02 -20.06 7.94
N ILE A 443 -6.75 -19.80 7.64
CA ILE A 443 -5.68 -20.80 7.74
C ILE A 443 -4.50 -20.25 8.54
N ALA A 444 -4.19 -20.91 9.65
CA ALA A 444 -2.95 -20.75 10.39
C ALA A 444 -2.07 -22.00 10.20
N SER A 445 -0.99 -21.87 9.42
CA SER A 445 -0.19 -23.04 9.06
C SER A 445 0.67 -23.56 10.21
N LYS A 446 1.12 -22.69 11.13
CA LYS A 446 1.92 -23.09 12.30
C LYS A 446 1.37 -22.62 13.63
N GLY A 447 0.62 -21.52 13.63
CA GLY A 447 0.00 -20.98 14.83
C GLY A 447 -1.42 -21.48 15.06
N ASN A 448 -2.00 -20.92 16.11
CA ASN A 448 -3.36 -21.15 16.57
C ASN A 448 -4.33 -20.16 15.92
N ILE A 449 -5.62 -20.49 15.96
CA ILE A 449 -6.69 -19.54 15.64
C ILE A 449 -7.46 -19.23 16.93
N ASN A 450 -7.47 -17.97 17.33
CA ASN A 450 -8.20 -17.47 18.50
C ASN A 450 -9.39 -16.62 18.05
N VAL A 451 -10.61 -17.06 18.35
CA VAL A 451 -11.84 -16.47 17.82
C VAL A 451 -12.61 -15.70 18.89
N GLN A 452 -12.89 -14.42 18.65
CA GLN A 452 -13.87 -13.68 19.43
C GLN A 452 -15.25 -13.76 18.75
N ASN A 453 -15.47 -13.08 17.62
CA ASN A 453 -16.74 -13.10 16.90
C ASN A 453 -16.56 -13.36 15.40
N ILE A 454 -17.34 -14.30 14.87
CA ILE A 454 -17.51 -14.54 13.45
C ILE A 454 -19.00 -14.64 13.13
N THR A 455 -19.44 -13.95 12.08
CA THR A 455 -20.82 -14.02 11.60
C THR A 455 -20.84 -14.15 10.08
N THR A 456 -21.53 -15.17 9.58
CA THR A 456 -21.87 -15.30 8.17
C THR A 456 -23.24 -15.93 7.95
N ASP A 457 -23.82 -15.70 6.77
CA ASP A 457 -25.03 -16.40 6.31
C ASP A 457 -24.72 -17.78 5.68
N LYS A 458 -23.45 -18.05 5.33
CA LYS A 458 -23.02 -19.28 4.65
C LYS A 458 -22.10 -20.13 5.54
N SER A 459 -20.92 -20.51 5.07
CA SER A 459 -20.03 -21.42 5.79
C SER A 459 -18.73 -20.80 6.23
N ILE A 460 -18.19 -21.36 7.30
CA ILE A 460 -16.96 -20.96 7.95
C ILE A 460 -16.01 -22.15 7.94
N LYS A 461 -14.82 -21.96 7.39
CA LYS A 461 -13.74 -22.94 7.42
C LYS A 461 -12.56 -22.40 8.19
N LEU A 462 -12.22 -23.04 9.31
CA LEU A 462 -11.05 -22.70 10.12
C LEU A 462 -10.06 -23.87 10.12
N THR A 463 -8.82 -23.61 9.71
CA THR A 463 -7.76 -24.62 9.65
C THR A 463 -6.53 -24.14 10.42
N SER A 464 -6.17 -24.84 11.49
CA SER A 464 -4.89 -24.67 12.18
C SER A 464 -4.03 -25.92 12.02
N ILE A 465 -3.09 -25.91 11.06
CA ILE A 465 -2.38 -27.15 10.64
C ILE A 465 -1.51 -27.73 11.77
N GLU A 466 -0.86 -26.89 12.57
CA GLU A 466 -0.02 -27.34 13.70
C GLU A 466 -0.52 -26.90 15.09
N GLY A 467 -1.43 -25.92 15.16
CA GLY A 467 -1.95 -25.36 16.40
C GLY A 467 -3.32 -25.91 16.79
N ASN A 468 -4.01 -25.16 17.65
CA ASN A 468 -5.41 -25.36 18.07
C ASN A 468 -6.35 -24.28 17.49
N ILE A 469 -7.65 -24.49 17.67
CA ILE A 469 -8.69 -23.48 17.41
C ILE A 469 -9.47 -23.27 18.69
N GLN A 470 -9.50 -22.04 19.22
CA GLN A 470 -10.14 -21.77 20.49
C GLN A 470 -10.85 -20.41 20.54
N GLN A 471 -11.82 -20.27 21.42
CA GLN A 471 -12.41 -18.98 21.76
C GLN A 471 -11.41 -18.10 22.51
N SER A 472 -11.42 -16.80 22.21
CA SER A 472 -10.51 -15.82 22.83
C SER A 472 -11.03 -15.28 24.17
N GLN A 473 -12.34 -15.40 24.43
CA GLN A 473 -13.02 -14.96 25.65
C GLN A 473 -14.34 -15.75 25.86
N GLU A 474 -14.95 -15.63 27.04
CA GLU A 474 -16.13 -16.42 27.44
C GLU A 474 -17.41 -16.14 26.63
N ASP A 475 -17.57 -14.92 26.11
CA ASP A 475 -18.72 -14.47 25.31
C ASP A 475 -18.43 -14.50 23.80
N ALA A 476 -17.35 -15.16 23.39
CA ALA A 476 -17.07 -15.41 21.99
C ALA A 476 -18.19 -16.22 21.34
N ASN A 477 -18.48 -15.97 20.07
CA ASN A 477 -19.48 -16.73 19.33
C ASN A 477 -19.12 -16.85 17.85
N ILE A 478 -19.49 -17.98 17.27
CA ILE A 478 -19.39 -18.25 15.84
C ILE A 478 -20.79 -18.53 15.31
N GLN A 479 -21.29 -17.64 14.46
CA GLN A 479 -22.62 -17.72 13.85
C GLN A 479 -22.53 -18.01 12.35
N GLY A 480 -23.27 -19.02 11.88
CA GLY A 480 -23.35 -19.36 10.46
C GLY A 480 -24.17 -20.61 10.15
N ASN A 481 -24.30 -20.99 8.88
CA ASN A 481 -25.05 -22.19 8.50
C ASN A 481 -24.20 -23.47 8.68
N GLU A 482 -22.92 -23.42 8.33
CA GLU A 482 -22.00 -24.56 8.39
C GLU A 482 -20.63 -24.15 8.94
N LEU A 483 -20.08 -24.98 9.83
CA LEU A 483 -18.75 -24.79 10.41
C LEU A 483 -17.89 -26.03 10.16
N ILE A 484 -16.74 -25.83 9.50
CA ILE A 484 -15.75 -26.86 9.19
C ILE A 484 -14.44 -26.52 9.90
N LEU A 485 -13.96 -27.43 10.76
CA LEU A 485 -12.79 -27.24 11.60
C LEU A 485 -11.75 -28.34 11.36
N THR A 486 -10.51 -27.94 11.09
CA THR A 486 -9.38 -28.88 11.04
C THR A 486 -8.24 -28.36 11.89
N THR A 487 -7.75 -29.18 12.82
CA THR A 487 -6.66 -28.77 13.73
C THR A 487 -5.79 -29.93 14.20
N LYS A 488 -4.60 -29.63 14.72
CA LYS A 488 -3.70 -30.65 15.28
C LYS A 488 -3.90 -30.88 16.77
N THR A 489 -4.10 -29.83 17.58
CA THR A 489 -3.98 -29.95 19.05
C THR A 489 -5.26 -29.72 19.86
N GLY A 490 -6.37 -29.30 19.25
CA GLY A 490 -7.68 -29.27 19.94
C GLY A 490 -8.62 -28.16 19.47
N ILE A 491 -9.88 -28.27 19.90
CA ILE A 491 -10.97 -27.33 19.59
C ILE A 491 -11.69 -26.96 20.89
N ASP A 492 -11.90 -25.67 21.15
CA ASP A 492 -12.74 -25.16 22.25
C ASP A 492 -13.53 -23.93 21.79
N LEU A 493 -14.81 -24.10 21.45
CA LEU A 493 -15.62 -23.06 20.83
C LEU A 493 -17.05 -22.99 21.38
N THR A 494 -17.60 -21.78 21.36
CA THR A 494 -19.02 -21.50 21.49
C THR A 494 -19.59 -21.13 20.12
N THR A 495 -20.71 -21.75 19.74
CA THR A 495 -21.28 -21.69 18.39
C THR A 495 -22.80 -21.41 18.42
N ASP A 496 -23.27 -20.89 17.29
CA ASP A 496 -24.67 -20.70 16.88
C ASP A 496 -24.77 -21.10 15.40
N ILE A 497 -24.68 -22.42 15.15
CA ILE A 497 -24.55 -22.99 13.79
C ILE A 497 -25.46 -24.19 13.56
N SER A 498 -25.88 -24.39 12.31
CA SER A 498 -26.78 -25.51 11.96
C SER A 498 -26.04 -26.84 11.73
N HIS A 499 -24.86 -26.83 11.10
CA HIS A 499 -24.09 -28.03 10.76
C HIS A 499 -22.62 -27.91 11.13
N LEU A 500 -22.06 -28.94 11.77
CA LEU A 500 -20.66 -28.96 12.21
C LEU A 500 -19.90 -30.18 11.69
N GLU A 501 -18.72 -29.91 11.14
CA GLU A 501 -17.67 -30.90 10.91
C GLU A 501 -16.39 -30.46 11.63
N ALA A 502 -15.79 -31.36 12.41
CA ALA A 502 -14.57 -31.10 13.15
C ALA A 502 -13.63 -32.29 13.19
N GLN A 503 -12.35 -32.02 12.92
CA GLN A 503 -11.30 -33.02 12.95
C GLN A 503 -10.07 -32.50 13.71
N VAL A 504 -9.69 -33.25 14.75
CA VAL A 504 -8.41 -33.12 15.46
C VAL A 504 -7.51 -34.28 15.06
N ILE A 505 -6.47 -33.99 14.26
CA ILE A 505 -5.59 -35.04 13.69
C ILE A 505 -4.46 -35.47 14.64
N GLY A 506 -4.18 -34.68 15.68
CA GLY A 506 -3.18 -34.97 16.71
C GLY A 506 -3.81 -35.23 18.08
N SER A 507 -3.07 -34.88 19.13
CA SER A 507 -3.56 -34.96 20.51
C SER A 507 -4.33 -33.69 20.86
N GLY A 508 -5.59 -33.82 21.24
CA GLY A 508 -6.45 -32.67 21.53
C GLY A 508 -7.91 -33.02 21.73
N ASP A 509 -8.53 -32.35 22.70
CA ASP A 509 -9.96 -32.48 22.95
C ASP A 509 -10.76 -31.66 21.93
N ILE A 510 -12.02 -32.04 21.72
CA ILE A 510 -13.04 -31.22 21.07
C ILE A 510 -14.04 -30.82 22.15
N VAL A 511 -14.15 -29.53 22.43
CA VAL A 511 -15.11 -28.94 23.38
C VAL A 511 -15.97 -27.94 22.62
N LEU A 512 -17.28 -28.19 22.60
CA LEU A 512 -18.25 -27.37 21.87
C LEU A 512 -19.43 -27.02 22.78
N THR A 513 -19.77 -25.73 22.80
CA THR A 513 -21.02 -25.24 23.40
C THR A 513 -21.85 -24.60 22.31
N GLU A 514 -22.98 -25.20 21.99
CA GLU A 514 -23.91 -24.74 20.97
C GLU A 514 -25.13 -24.09 21.61
N SER A 515 -25.59 -22.97 21.07
CA SER A 515 -26.66 -22.17 21.65
C SER A 515 -28.05 -22.69 21.30
N ASP A 516 -28.22 -23.31 20.13
CA ASP A 516 -29.52 -23.78 19.65
C ASP A 516 -29.50 -25.24 19.15
N ASN A 517 -30.10 -25.53 17.98
CA ASN A 517 -30.17 -26.87 17.43
C ASN A 517 -28.98 -27.13 16.49
N ILE A 518 -28.43 -28.34 16.53
CA ILE A 518 -27.24 -28.66 15.73
C ILE A 518 -27.25 -30.06 15.16
N ILE A 519 -26.72 -30.16 13.95
CA ILE A 519 -26.36 -31.42 13.31
C ILE A 519 -24.84 -31.55 13.33
N LEU A 520 -24.33 -32.56 14.04
CA LEU A 520 -22.94 -32.94 14.04
C LEU A 520 -22.72 -33.96 12.92
N ASN A 521 -22.23 -33.49 11.77
CA ASN A 521 -21.97 -34.34 10.62
C ASN A 521 -20.84 -35.33 10.93
N THR A 522 -19.67 -34.80 11.28
CA THR A 522 -18.49 -35.59 11.65
C THR A 522 -17.68 -34.89 12.72
N LEU A 523 -17.48 -35.53 13.88
CA LEU A 523 -16.51 -35.10 14.90
C LEU A 523 -15.52 -36.23 15.11
N THR A 524 -14.23 -35.95 14.92
CA THR A 524 -13.18 -36.95 15.12
C THR A 524 -11.99 -36.37 15.87
N THR A 525 -11.51 -37.11 16.86
CA THR A 525 -10.22 -36.84 17.49
C THR A 525 -9.45 -38.14 17.69
N PHE A 526 -8.15 -38.07 17.39
CA PHE A 526 -7.27 -39.24 17.49
C PHE A 526 -6.83 -39.54 18.92
N ASP A 527 -6.48 -38.50 19.69
CA ASP A 527 -5.99 -38.61 21.07
C ASP A 527 -6.55 -37.45 21.91
N GLY A 528 -7.83 -37.55 22.25
CA GLY A 528 -8.53 -36.56 23.07
C GLY A 528 -10.02 -36.89 23.20
N SER A 529 -10.67 -36.27 24.18
CA SER A 529 -12.10 -36.45 24.46
C SER A 529 -12.95 -35.50 23.61
N ILE A 530 -14.22 -35.88 23.40
CA ILE A 530 -15.22 -35.03 22.76
C ILE A 530 -16.26 -34.64 23.79
N VAL A 531 -16.52 -33.34 23.95
CA VAL A 531 -17.56 -32.78 24.82
C VAL A 531 -18.41 -31.82 24.00
N VAL A 532 -19.70 -32.10 23.87
CA VAL A 532 -20.66 -31.23 23.18
C VAL A 532 -21.83 -30.91 24.11
N ASN A 533 -22.17 -29.63 24.23
CA ASN A 533 -23.34 -29.16 24.95
C ASN A 533 -24.22 -28.32 24.02
N ALA A 534 -25.37 -28.84 23.59
CA ALA A 534 -26.32 -28.09 22.76
C ALA A 534 -27.48 -27.52 23.59
N GLY A 535 -27.81 -26.26 23.33
CA GLY A 535 -28.92 -25.52 23.94
C GLY A 535 -30.31 -25.94 23.43
N GLY A 536 -30.38 -26.72 22.35
CA GLY A 536 -31.59 -27.26 21.75
C GLY A 536 -31.49 -28.75 21.40
N SER A 537 -32.13 -29.15 20.30
CA SER A 537 -32.12 -30.51 19.77
C SER A 537 -30.81 -30.79 19.04
N LEU A 538 -30.35 -32.04 19.08
CA LEU A 538 -29.05 -32.44 18.52
C LEU A 538 -29.19 -33.71 17.69
N GLU A 539 -28.58 -33.72 16.50
CA GLU A 539 -28.39 -34.92 15.70
C GLU A 539 -26.89 -35.21 15.57
N ALA A 540 -26.42 -36.28 16.21
CA ALA A 540 -25.05 -36.77 16.07
C ALA A 540 -25.00 -37.85 15.01
N ILE A 541 -24.47 -37.52 13.82
CA ILE A 541 -24.37 -38.48 12.72
C ILE A 541 -23.14 -39.37 12.92
N ASN A 542 -21.95 -38.78 13.08
CA ASN A 542 -20.69 -39.51 13.19
C ASN A 542 -19.75 -38.84 14.21
N VAL A 543 -19.64 -39.38 15.43
CA VAL A 543 -18.81 -38.81 16.51
C VAL A 543 -17.86 -39.86 17.05
N ASN A 544 -16.56 -39.75 16.80
CA ASN A 544 -15.59 -40.78 17.12
C ASN A 544 -14.37 -40.24 17.88
N SER A 545 -14.09 -40.83 19.03
CA SER A 545 -12.85 -40.64 19.77
C SER A 545 -12.09 -41.96 19.90
N VAL A 546 -10.78 -41.95 19.60
CA VAL A 546 -9.93 -43.16 19.55
C VAL A 546 -9.07 -43.37 20.80
N ASP A 547 -8.70 -42.31 21.52
CA ASP A 547 -8.00 -42.40 22.80
C ASP A 547 -8.58 -41.36 23.79
N GLY A 548 -9.89 -41.07 23.70
CA GLY A 548 -10.65 -40.21 24.63
C GLY A 548 -12.10 -40.65 24.86
N SER A 549 -12.77 -40.02 25.83
CA SER A 549 -14.18 -40.28 26.12
C SER A 549 -15.10 -39.34 25.32
N VAL A 550 -16.35 -39.72 25.10
CA VAL A 550 -17.35 -38.85 24.46
C VAL A 550 -18.43 -38.47 25.46
N THR A 551 -18.73 -37.17 25.56
CA THR A 551 -19.83 -36.62 26.35
C THR A 551 -20.68 -35.70 25.48
N ILE A 552 -21.97 -35.99 25.33
CA ILE A 552 -22.90 -35.17 24.56
C ILE A 552 -24.14 -34.88 25.39
N ASN A 553 -24.48 -33.60 25.52
CA ASN A 553 -25.65 -33.12 26.24
C ASN A 553 -26.51 -32.28 25.30
N ALA A 554 -27.81 -32.60 25.21
CA ALA A 554 -28.80 -31.83 24.45
C ALA A 554 -29.91 -31.31 25.38
N GLN A 555 -30.63 -30.28 24.95
CA GLN A 555 -31.78 -29.70 25.66
C GLN A 555 -33.05 -29.81 24.79
N GLY A 556 -33.24 -30.96 24.15
CA GLY A 556 -34.30 -31.20 23.18
C GLY A 556 -34.32 -32.65 22.69
N GLU A 557 -34.74 -32.88 21.45
CA GLU A 557 -34.61 -34.22 20.85
C GLU A 557 -33.13 -34.53 20.60
N PHE A 558 -32.69 -35.75 20.90
CA PHE A 558 -31.32 -36.19 20.61
C PHE A 558 -31.35 -37.46 19.75
N ILE A 559 -30.90 -37.35 18.51
CA ILE A 559 -30.68 -38.49 17.61
C ILE A 559 -29.18 -38.83 17.61
N ALA A 560 -28.82 -40.02 18.11
CA ALA A 560 -27.45 -40.50 18.20
C ALA A 560 -27.25 -41.67 17.22
N LYS A 561 -26.63 -41.40 16.08
CA LYS A 561 -26.45 -42.40 15.00
C LYS A 561 -25.19 -43.23 15.18
N ASN A 562 -24.02 -42.71 14.85
CA ASN A 562 -22.75 -43.41 15.02
C ASN A 562 -21.88 -42.67 16.04
N ILE A 563 -21.76 -43.21 17.26
CA ILE A 563 -20.92 -42.63 18.31
C ILE A 563 -19.97 -43.68 18.85
N SER A 564 -18.66 -43.40 18.83
CA SER A 564 -17.66 -44.30 19.40
C SER A 564 -16.65 -43.60 20.32
N ALA A 565 -16.30 -44.30 21.40
CA ALA A 565 -15.20 -43.97 22.30
C ALA A 565 -14.38 -45.25 22.52
N THR A 566 -13.32 -45.40 21.73
CA THR A 566 -12.48 -46.60 21.74
C THR A 566 -11.09 -46.26 22.27
N LYS A 567 -10.26 -47.28 22.43
CA LYS A 567 -8.82 -47.16 22.69
C LYS A 567 -8.06 -47.80 21.56
N ARG A 568 -6.96 -47.16 21.16
CA ARG A 568 -6.01 -47.76 20.21
C ARG A 568 -5.11 -48.79 20.89
N ILE A 569 -4.74 -48.55 22.14
CA ILE A 569 -3.75 -49.36 22.87
C ILE A 569 -4.44 -50.06 24.04
N ILE A 570 -4.35 -51.39 24.09
CA ILE A 570 -5.03 -52.22 25.11
C ILE A 570 -4.70 -51.78 26.55
N SER A 571 -3.51 -51.21 26.77
CA SER A 571 -3.01 -50.75 28.07
C SER A 571 -3.39 -49.32 28.48
N THR A 572 -4.10 -48.55 27.66
CA THR A 572 -4.61 -47.22 28.07
C THR A 572 -5.88 -47.36 28.89
N GLN A 573 -6.26 -46.27 29.58
CA GLN A 573 -7.54 -46.23 30.30
C GLN A 573 -8.67 -46.49 29.30
N PRO A 574 -9.66 -47.31 29.69
CA PRO A 574 -10.76 -47.59 28.79
C PRO A 574 -11.71 -46.38 28.74
N GLN A 575 -12.25 -46.14 27.55
CA GLN A 575 -13.02 -44.92 27.28
C GLN A 575 -14.51 -45.14 27.47
N ASN A 576 -15.17 -44.06 27.91
CA ASN A 576 -16.58 -44.07 28.26
C ASN A 576 -17.37 -43.14 27.33
N ILE A 577 -18.66 -43.43 27.18
CA ILE A 577 -19.61 -42.52 26.53
C ILE A 577 -20.64 -42.07 27.56
N THR A 578 -20.88 -40.76 27.62
CA THR A 578 -22.00 -40.17 28.38
C THR A 578 -22.91 -39.39 27.44
N LEU A 579 -24.16 -39.82 27.31
CA LEU A 579 -25.17 -39.14 26.51
C LEU A 579 -26.28 -38.64 27.43
N SER A 580 -26.69 -37.38 27.28
CA SER A 580 -27.83 -36.86 28.01
C SER A 580 -28.74 -35.97 27.18
N THR A 581 -30.03 -36.00 27.50
CA THR A 581 -30.98 -35.01 26.99
C THR A 581 -32.04 -34.64 28.03
N ILE A 582 -32.58 -33.43 27.95
CA ILE A 582 -33.68 -32.93 28.78
C ILE A 582 -34.80 -32.37 27.90
N GLY A 583 -36.04 -32.78 28.16
CA GLY A 583 -37.24 -32.23 27.50
C GLY A 583 -37.53 -32.79 26.11
N GLY A 584 -36.82 -33.84 25.68
CA GLY A 584 -37.07 -34.56 24.43
C GLY A 584 -36.66 -36.03 24.50
N ASN A 585 -36.99 -36.79 23.46
CA ASN A 585 -36.61 -38.19 23.35
C ASN A 585 -35.13 -38.32 22.94
N MET A 586 -34.54 -39.47 23.26
CA MET A 586 -33.27 -39.90 22.68
C MET A 586 -33.52 -41.09 21.74
N ILE A 587 -33.11 -40.98 20.48
CA ILE A 587 -33.17 -42.06 19.47
C ILE A 587 -31.74 -42.55 19.25
N ILE A 588 -31.49 -43.85 19.39
CA ILE A 588 -30.16 -44.46 19.25
C ILE A 588 -30.11 -45.45 18.09
N ASP A 589 -28.96 -45.52 17.40
CA ASP A 589 -28.67 -46.46 16.31
C ASP A 589 -27.39 -47.27 16.54
N PHE A 590 -26.21 -46.67 16.74
CA PHE A 590 -24.94 -47.40 16.90
C PHE A 590 -23.95 -46.67 17.82
N ILE A 591 -23.83 -47.15 19.05
CA ILE A 591 -23.01 -46.55 20.12
C ILE A 591 -22.03 -47.58 20.68
N VAL A 592 -20.73 -47.27 20.63
CA VAL A 592 -19.66 -48.19 21.04
C VAL A 592 -18.71 -47.55 22.03
N ALA A 593 -18.55 -48.13 23.22
CA ALA A 593 -17.55 -47.71 24.20
C ALA A 593 -16.69 -48.89 24.68
N ASP A 594 -15.42 -48.64 25.00
CA ASP A 594 -14.56 -49.67 25.58
C ASP A 594 -15.00 -50.14 26.98
N ASN A 595 -15.54 -49.22 27.78
CA ASN A 595 -15.93 -49.51 29.16
C ASN A 595 -17.40 -49.18 29.43
N ASP A 596 -17.71 -47.96 29.88
CA ASP A 596 -19.05 -47.64 30.35
C ASP A 596 -19.79 -46.72 29.38
N ILE A 597 -21.06 -47.04 29.11
CA ILE A 597 -22.03 -46.14 28.47
C ILE A 597 -23.03 -45.69 29.53
N LEU A 598 -23.13 -44.37 29.73
CA LEU A 598 -24.10 -43.71 30.59
C LEU A 598 -25.09 -42.91 29.74
N ILE A 599 -26.37 -43.26 29.81
CA ILE A 599 -27.46 -42.56 29.13
C ILE A 599 -28.42 -41.97 30.16
N ASN A 600 -28.70 -40.67 30.04
CA ASN A 600 -29.65 -39.96 30.88
C ASN A 600 -30.65 -39.15 30.05
N VAL A 601 -31.87 -39.66 29.92
CA VAL A 601 -33.00 -39.00 29.27
C VAL A 601 -33.94 -38.48 30.36
N LYS A 602 -34.08 -37.16 30.48
CA LYS A 602 -34.98 -36.54 31.46
C LYS A 602 -36.19 -35.95 30.75
N ASP A 603 -37.39 -36.26 31.24
CA ASP A 603 -38.67 -35.80 30.68
C ASP A 603 -38.83 -36.26 29.20
N GLY A 604 -38.49 -37.53 28.93
CA GLY A 604 -38.49 -38.14 27.60
C GLY A 604 -38.15 -39.64 27.62
N ASN A 605 -38.34 -40.27 26.46
CA ASN A 605 -38.12 -41.71 26.27
C ASN A 605 -36.79 -42.00 25.57
N LEU A 606 -36.23 -43.18 25.84
CA LEU A 606 -35.14 -43.76 25.07
C LEU A 606 -35.73 -44.72 24.02
N LEU A 607 -35.48 -44.44 22.75
CA LEU A 607 -36.07 -45.12 21.60
C LEU A 607 -34.98 -45.71 20.69
N ASP A 608 -35.32 -46.82 20.07
CA ASP A 608 -34.60 -47.45 18.96
C ASP A 608 -35.00 -46.78 17.62
N ASN A 609 -34.08 -46.75 16.64
CA ASN A 609 -34.33 -46.32 15.26
C ASN A 609 -35.28 -47.27 14.47
N ASN A 610 -35.69 -48.39 15.08
CA ASN A 610 -36.55 -49.46 14.57
C ASN A 610 -35.89 -50.36 13.52
N ASP A 611 -34.57 -50.53 13.59
CA ASP A 611 -33.84 -51.54 12.85
C ASP A 611 -33.54 -52.78 13.72
N PRO A 612 -33.03 -53.89 13.15
CA PRO A 612 -32.72 -55.11 13.90
C PRO A 612 -31.25 -55.19 14.36
N GLU A 613 -30.44 -54.17 14.15
CA GLU A 613 -29.02 -54.13 14.47
C GLU A 613 -28.78 -53.93 15.97
N ILE A 614 -27.53 -54.00 16.42
CA ILE A 614 -27.18 -53.83 17.84
C ILE A 614 -26.88 -52.36 18.07
N ASP A 615 -27.71 -51.73 18.90
CA ASP A 615 -27.61 -50.29 19.07
C ASP A 615 -26.51 -49.84 20.03
N ILE A 616 -26.20 -50.67 21.04
CA ILE A 616 -25.26 -50.32 22.11
C ILE A 616 -24.28 -51.46 22.36
N GLN A 617 -22.97 -51.17 22.35
CA GLN A 617 -21.90 -52.11 22.66
C GLN A 617 -20.93 -51.52 23.69
N ALA A 618 -20.78 -52.18 24.86
CA ALA A 618 -19.91 -51.75 25.94
C ALA A 618 -19.65 -52.83 27.00
N ASN A 619 -18.74 -52.59 27.94
CA ASN A 619 -18.59 -53.45 29.12
C ASN A 619 -19.77 -53.26 30.10
N SER A 620 -20.15 -52.01 30.40
CA SER A 620 -21.32 -51.71 31.23
C SER A 620 -22.22 -50.66 30.61
N LEU A 621 -23.53 -50.82 30.80
CA LEU A 621 -24.56 -49.86 30.41
C LEU A 621 -25.36 -49.39 31.63
N PHE A 622 -25.46 -48.07 31.78
CA PHE A 622 -26.26 -47.39 32.80
C PHE A 622 -27.28 -46.48 32.12
N VAL A 623 -28.57 -46.74 32.29
CA VAL A 623 -29.64 -45.93 31.67
C VAL A 623 -30.57 -45.36 32.73
N SER A 624 -30.88 -44.06 32.61
CA SER A 624 -32.01 -43.41 33.28
C SER A 624 -32.89 -42.75 32.23
N ALA A 625 -34.17 -43.12 32.14
CA ALA A 625 -35.16 -42.59 31.19
C ALA A 625 -36.59 -42.71 31.75
N ASP A 626 -37.58 -42.05 31.16
CA ASP A 626 -38.99 -42.26 31.55
C ASP A 626 -39.43 -43.67 31.14
N GLU A 627 -39.27 -43.99 29.86
CA GLU A 627 -39.48 -45.31 29.25
C GLU A 627 -38.32 -45.68 28.31
N ILE A 628 -38.11 -46.98 28.09
CA ILE A 628 -37.12 -47.51 27.15
C ILE A 628 -37.87 -48.45 26.19
N GLU A 629 -37.80 -48.17 24.90
CA GLU A 629 -38.50 -48.94 23.87
C GLU A 629 -37.52 -49.53 22.85
N LYS A 630 -37.53 -50.87 22.76
CA LYS A 630 -36.91 -51.68 21.68
C LYS A 630 -35.39 -51.58 21.48
N VAL A 631 -34.66 -50.86 22.32
CA VAL A 631 -33.19 -50.76 22.22
C VAL A 631 -32.49 -52.12 22.36
N ASN A 632 -31.68 -52.47 21.37
CA ASN A 632 -30.82 -53.65 21.31
C ASN A 632 -29.44 -53.32 21.91
N PHE A 633 -28.88 -54.24 22.71
CA PHE A 633 -27.57 -54.02 23.36
C PHE A 633 -26.77 -55.31 23.52
N ASP A 634 -25.45 -55.18 23.40
CA ASP A 634 -24.45 -56.21 23.73
C ASP A 634 -23.52 -55.69 24.83
N VAL A 635 -23.84 -56.04 26.08
CA VAL A 635 -23.11 -55.56 27.26
C VAL A 635 -22.93 -56.64 28.32
N SER A 636 -21.85 -56.55 29.10
CA SER A 636 -21.57 -57.48 30.20
C SER A 636 -22.33 -57.15 31.48
N ASN A 637 -22.54 -55.86 31.76
CA ASN A 637 -23.23 -55.38 32.95
C ASN A 637 -24.30 -54.34 32.57
N ILE A 638 -25.49 -54.43 33.16
CA ILE A 638 -26.58 -53.48 32.88
C ILE A 638 -27.27 -52.99 34.16
N LYS A 639 -27.52 -51.67 34.23
CA LYS A 639 -28.37 -51.05 35.25
C LYS A 639 -29.32 -50.05 34.58
N ILE A 640 -30.62 -50.29 34.72
CA ILE A 640 -31.68 -49.44 34.18
C ILE A 640 -32.50 -48.85 35.33
N LYS A 641 -32.80 -47.56 35.24
CA LYS A 641 -33.70 -46.84 36.15
C LYS A 641 -34.78 -46.11 35.36
N SER A 642 -36.05 -46.46 35.57
CA SER A 642 -37.17 -45.65 35.09
C SER A 642 -37.40 -44.45 36.02
N LEU A 643 -37.63 -43.27 35.43
CA LEU A 643 -37.88 -42.01 36.15
C LEU A 643 -39.38 -41.79 36.48
N ASN A 644 -40.31 -42.33 35.69
CA ASN A 644 -41.75 -42.08 35.84
C ASN A 644 -42.58 -43.21 36.47
N SER A 645 -42.17 -44.48 36.37
CA SER A 645 -43.10 -45.58 36.67
C SER A 645 -42.67 -46.55 37.79
N GLY A 646 -41.41 -46.54 38.25
CA GLY A 646 -40.92 -47.52 39.24
C GLY A 646 -41.08 -48.99 38.80
N ILE A 647 -41.52 -49.23 37.56
CA ILE A 647 -41.76 -50.52 36.92
C ILE A 647 -41.10 -50.41 35.55
N ILE A 648 -40.03 -51.17 35.34
CA ILE A 648 -39.41 -51.30 34.02
C ILE A 648 -40.36 -52.17 33.19
N PRO A 649 -40.99 -51.68 32.10
CA PRO A 649 -41.71 -52.56 31.17
C PRO A 649 -40.66 -53.34 30.37
N TYR A 650 -40.11 -54.38 30.99
CA TYR A 650 -39.07 -55.24 30.42
C TYR A 650 -39.75 -56.37 29.63
N LEU A 651 -39.85 -56.24 28.30
CA LEU A 651 -40.38 -57.30 27.43
C LEU A 651 -39.26 -57.95 26.58
N ASP A 652 -38.82 -59.12 27.05
CA ASP A 652 -38.55 -60.33 26.25
C ASP A 652 -37.30 -60.53 25.35
N TYR A 653 -36.16 -59.86 25.56
CA TYR A 653 -34.97 -60.10 24.70
C TYR A 653 -33.61 -60.38 25.39
N LEU A 654 -33.57 -60.83 26.65
CA LEU A 654 -32.31 -61.28 27.25
C LEU A 654 -31.98 -62.74 26.92
N LYS A 655 -31.05 -62.94 25.97
CA LYS A 655 -30.02 -63.96 26.15
C LYS A 655 -28.65 -63.28 26.03
N PRO A 656 -27.90 -63.08 27.13
CA PRO A 656 -26.52 -62.66 27.02
C PRO A 656 -25.77 -63.75 26.25
N LYS A 657 -25.27 -63.43 25.06
CA LYS A 657 -24.26 -64.23 24.40
C LYS A 657 -22.93 -63.54 24.64
N VAL A 658 -22.05 -64.22 25.36
CA VAL A 658 -20.65 -63.81 25.47
C VAL A 658 -20.02 -63.95 24.08
N TYR A 659 -19.76 -62.83 23.41
CA TYR A 659 -18.89 -62.76 22.25
C TYR A 659 -17.59 -62.06 22.68
N ASP A 660 -16.44 -62.59 22.25
CA ASP A 660 -15.20 -61.81 22.30
C ASP A 660 -15.38 -60.61 21.36
N LEU A 661 -15.26 -59.40 21.90
CA LEU A 661 -15.33 -58.13 21.15
C LEU A 661 -14.37 -58.20 19.95
N ASN A 662 -14.93 -58.37 18.75
CA ASN A 662 -14.18 -58.40 17.51
C ASN A 662 -14.47 -57.10 16.75
N PHE A 663 -13.59 -56.12 16.89
CA PHE A 663 -13.70 -54.83 16.21
C PHE A 663 -13.73 -55.04 14.69
N PRO A 664 -14.75 -54.56 13.96
CA PRO A 664 -14.74 -54.59 12.50
C PRO A 664 -13.56 -53.76 11.99
N ALA A 665 -12.71 -54.35 11.14
CA ALA A 665 -11.55 -53.66 10.56
C ALA A 665 -11.93 -52.45 9.68
N ASP A 666 -13.21 -52.32 9.32
CA ASP A 666 -13.75 -51.27 8.48
C ASP A 666 -14.00 -49.94 9.22
N LEU A 667 -13.99 -49.92 10.56
CA LEU A 667 -14.06 -48.68 11.38
C LEU A 667 -12.75 -47.86 11.36
N PHE A 668 -11.66 -48.42 10.83
CA PHE A 668 -10.31 -47.83 10.84
C PHE A 668 -9.78 -47.48 9.45
N LYS A 669 -10.63 -47.24 8.45
CA LYS A 669 -10.16 -46.66 7.19
C LYS A 669 -10.07 -45.14 7.36
N PRO A 670 -8.88 -44.54 7.54
CA PRO A 670 -8.74 -43.11 7.32
C PRO A 670 -9.16 -42.84 5.88
N GLU A 671 -10.15 -41.97 5.68
CA GLU A 671 -10.41 -41.38 4.38
C GLU A 671 -9.25 -40.42 4.10
N ILE A 672 -8.17 -40.96 3.53
CA ILE A 672 -7.07 -40.15 3.04
C ILE A 672 -7.55 -39.58 1.72
N ASP A 673 -7.86 -38.29 1.69
CA ASP A 673 -8.01 -37.55 0.45
C ASP A 673 -6.66 -37.57 -0.29
N LEU A 674 -6.65 -38.19 -1.46
CA LEU A 674 -5.48 -38.38 -2.32
C LEU A 674 -5.41 -37.32 -3.42
N THR A 675 -5.87 -36.09 -3.18
CA THR A 675 -5.49 -34.97 -4.05
C THR A 675 -3.96 -34.86 -4.06
N PRO A 676 -3.29 -34.88 -5.23
CA PRO A 676 -1.85 -35.00 -5.29
C PRO A 676 -1.15 -33.80 -4.64
N PHE A 677 -0.31 -34.08 -3.65
CA PHE A 677 0.76 -33.17 -3.24
C PHE A 677 1.75 -33.06 -4.41
N ASP A 678 1.87 -31.87 -5.00
CA ASP A 678 2.97 -31.56 -5.91
C ASP A 678 4.29 -31.52 -5.11
N LEU A 679 5.02 -32.64 -5.16
CA LEU A 679 6.31 -32.77 -4.51
C LEU A 679 7.40 -32.17 -5.41
N TYR A 680 7.87 -30.98 -5.06
CA TYR A 680 9.12 -30.42 -5.57
C TYR A 680 10.29 -31.27 -5.06
N ILE A 681 10.87 -32.11 -5.92
CA ILE A 681 12.11 -32.84 -5.61
C ILE A 681 13.29 -32.03 -6.15
N GLU A 682 14.05 -31.41 -5.24
CA GLU A 682 15.44 -31.05 -5.52
C GLU A 682 16.30 -32.32 -5.49
N GLU A 683 16.93 -32.64 -6.63
CA GLU A 683 17.95 -33.69 -6.70
C GLU A 683 19.24 -33.24 -5.98
N GLN A 684 19.67 -34.02 -4.99
CA GLN A 684 21.06 -34.03 -4.51
C GLN A 684 21.60 -35.48 -4.51
N PRO A 685 22.88 -35.69 -4.83
CA PRO A 685 23.40 -36.98 -5.30
C PRO A 685 23.74 -37.97 -4.19
N LEU A 686 23.55 -39.25 -4.51
CA LEU A 686 23.84 -40.43 -3.69
C LEU A 686 25.31 -40.48 -3.20
N LEU A 687 25.48 -40.73 -1.90
CA LEU A 687 26.73 -41.22 -1.31
C LEU A 687 26.81 -42.76 -1.39
N ASP A 688 28.03 -43.24 -1.61
CA ASP A 688 28.49 -44.61 -1.92
C ASP A 688 28.30 -45.60 -0.75
N PRO A 689 27.92 -46.88 -0.99
CA PRO A 689 27.64 -47.83 0.08
C PRO A 689 28.86 -48.70 0.40
N GLU A 690 29.78 -48.17 1.21
CA GLU A 690 30.69 -48.96 2.05
C GLU A 690 30.80 -48.31 3.44
N GLU A 691 29.68 -48.25 4.17
CA GLU A 691 29.62 -48.27 5.64
C GLU A 691 28.15 -48.18 6.07
N ILE A 692 27.49 -49.34 6.30
CA ILE A 692 26.55 -49.57 7.42
C ILE A 692 26.64 -51.04 7.84
#